data_AF-A0A1G5Z344-F1
#
_entry.id   AF-A0A1G5Z344-F1
#
_cell.length_a   1.000
_cell.length_b   1.000
_cell.length_c   1.000
_cell.angle_alpha   90.00
_cell.angle_beta   90.00
_cell.angle_gamma   90.00
#
_symmetry.space_group_name_H-M   'P 1'
#
loop_
_entity.id
_entity.type
_entity.pdbx_description
1 polymer ?
#
loop_
_entity_poly.entity_id
_entity_poly.type
_entity_poly.pdbx_seq_one_letter_code
_entity_poly.pdbx_strand_id
1 'polypeptide(L)'
;MIRSKYFLFTSLLFLLSLSISAQTIKGYSKEQIKELSTKVEDQVRFLEYLLNTVGSAQTSPRDKDVIIRESYLKIFRDEKVQVEDDLLLDRKVVTNKDVTAYLKDIEFFYKNIEFNFKIREVKPAQKENGDIYFLASLDRTITATALSGEKVTNTKPRFVEINLNEKSQELKIVSVYTTKVSRDQELTAWWGALDAPWKSFFRTKFSLTERDTANLEWFYRFVSIDSLDISGNNRIVTLSPLSELRDLKVINLSNSRITDLGPISNVTFLESLNISNTATKDIQFIKYSDRLKHLDISNTQIEDISQLLNLKGLVSLKVQKTPILSFAVLNEFKNLTQLNLAESGFNNAENIKELKNLESLTLGGNYIINFSALAGLTSLKFLDLSQTNIQDVTPLAGLENLESLDITGSGVADISPLESHPNLKKIAADETKLTPLAADAFVRKNPRILLIHHVKDLESWWSSLSEEWRTALKQNNPLITTDSPGIETLTQAVTVTELDLDSAQIDNLIPITRFVNLARLKISNNPISDLLPLSEVRTLVKLEGKNTSVEDLSVLRENDLLEFIDLEFSPVQSILSVTSLPRLTFLNVNGAAFDQSEIPNLLIQRPDINVVYRTDELNSWWSSLDAQWETVFRKQFSLPENPNTEQLHLLSASSELSLRSVGIPDLTPLAVFVNLRRLEVFDAPISSVAPLSAMNLLTKLKLSQVAVTDFLPLSGLSLLEELDLSNTGIEGLVPISNLIELKKLNISGTNLKTLKGLESLRALEELDVASTNLRSLKPIFGLPNLKKLSCFNTNLNSRAVASFKASHPDCEVRFY
;
A
#
# COMPACT_ATOMS: atom_id res chain seq x y z
N MET A 1 -78.39 46.53 -8.81
CA MET A 1 -79.61 45.71 -8.84
C MET A 1 -79.51 44.63 -7.76
N ILE A 2 -80.44 44.69 -6.79
CA ILE A 2 -81.06 43.60 -5.98
C ILE A 2 -80.10 42.65 -5.22
N ARG A 3 -79.85 42.79 -3.90
CA ARG A 3 -80.65 42.49 -2.66
C ARG A 3 -80.59 41.02 -2.18
N SER A 4 -80.21 40.86 -0.89
CA SER A 4 -80.87 40.08 0.20
C SER A 4 -79.82 39.48 1.16
N LYS A 5 -79.93 39.37 2.49
CA LYS A 5 -80.75 39.93 3.60
C LYS A 5 -80.03 39.50 4.92
N TYR A 6 -79.98 40.41 5.90
CA TYR A 6 -80.00 40.28 7.37
C TYR A 6 -79.71 38.95 8.11
N PHE A 7 -78.92 39.05 9.20
CA PHE A 7 -79.49 38.90 10.56
C PHE A 7 -78.69 39.71 11.62
N LEU A 8 -79.43 40.46 12.44
CA LEU A 8 -78.97 41.08 13.68
C LEU A 8 -78.70 39.99 14.74
N PHE A 9 -77.69 40.18 15.60
CA PHE A 9 -77.93 40.06 17.05
C PHE A 9 -76.99 40.96 17.83
N THR A 10 -77.60 41.68 18.74
CA THR A 10 -77.14 42.85 19.49
C THR A 10 -76.32 42.50 20.71
N SER A 11 -75.38 43.38 21.03
CA SER A 11 -74.84 43.63 22.37
C SER A 11 -75.91 43.57 23.46
N LEU A 12 -75.61 42.86 24.55
CA LEU A 12 -76.09 43.23 25.88
C LEU A 12 -74.90 43.24 26.83
N LEU A 13 -74.29 44.42 26.96
CA LEU A 13 -73.59 44.83 28.17
C LEU A 13 -74.64 44.82 29.30
N PHE A 14 -74.48 43.93 30.27
CA PHE A 14 -75.09 44.11 31.58
C PHE A 14 -73.98 44.32 32.60
N LEU A 15 -73.92 45.55 33.10
CA LEU A 15 -73.33 45.89 34.38
C LEU A 15 -74.03 45.06 35.46
N LEU A 16 -73.32 44.07 35.99
CA LEU A 16 -73.55 43.57 37.34
C LEU A 16 -72.21 43.67 38.06
N SER A 17 -72.17 44.61 39.00
CA SER A 17 -71.19 44.68 40.08
C SER A 17 -71.14 43.33 40.80
N LEU A 18 -70.22 42.47 40.38
CA LEU A 18 -69.82 41.30 41.12
C LEU A 18 -68.53 41.66 41.84
N SER A 19 -68.64 41.71 43.15
CA SER A 19 -67.55 41.74 44.11
C SER A 19 -66.38 40.91 43.64
N ILE A 20 -65.18 41.47 43.72
CA ILE A 20 -63.90 40.79 43.54
C ILE A 20 -63.86 39.61 44.54
N SER A 21 -64.31 38.43 44.11
CA SER A 21 -63.88 37.18 44.74
C SER A 21 -62.59 36.79 44.04
N ALA A 22 -61.47 37.17 44.67
CA ALA A 22 -60.16 36.66 44.31
C ALA A 22 -60.22 35.12 44.26
N GLN A 23 -59.88 34.52 43.12
CA GLN A 23 -59.69 33.08 43.00
C GLN A 23 -58.76 32.62 44.12
N THR A 24 -59.27 31.81 45.05
CA THR A 24 -58.43 31.09 46.01
C THR A 24 -57.75 29.96 45.26
N ILE A 25 -56.44 30.05 45.09
CA ILE A 25 -55.63 28.97 44.52
C ILE A 25 -55.59 27.83 45.53
N LYS A 26 -56.01 26.64 45.11
CA LYS A 26 -56.26 25.51 46.02
C LYS A 26 -54.92 25.02 46.57
N GLY A 27 -54.75 25.06 47.90
CA GLY A 27 -53.56 24.59 48.62
C GLY A 27 -52.59 25.67 49.09
N TYR A 28 -52.83 26.96 48.80
CA TYR A 28 -51.90 28.06 49.13
C TYR A 28 -52.62 29.23 49.82
N SER A 29 -51.96 29.84 50.83
CA SER A 29 -52.47 31.04 51.51
C SER A 29 -52.28 32.31 50.67
N LYS A 30 -53.03 33.38 50.97
CA LYS A 30 -52.86 34.68 50.30
C LYS A 30 -51.47 35.25 50.51
N GLU A 31 -50.88 35.06 51.70
CA GLU A 31 -49.53 35.49 52.04
C GLU A 31 -48.48 34.71 51.24
N GLN A 32 -48.63 33.39 51.09
CA GLN A 32 -47.74 32.55 50.29
C GLN A 32 -47.77 32.95 48.81
N ILE A 33 -48.95 33.18 48.25
CA ILE A 33 -49.10 33.66 46.86
C ILE A 33 -48.45 35.02 46.69
N LYS A 34 -48.59 35.94 47.66
CA LYS A 34 -47.94 37.26 47.61
C LYS A 34 -46.42 37.14 47.64
N GLU A 35 -45.86 36.30 48.51
CA GLU A 35 -44.42 36.05 48.59
C GLU A 35 -43.86 35.46 47.28
N LEU A 36 -44.56 34.45 46.73
CA LEU A 36 -44.17 33.84 45.46
C LEU A 36 -44.27 34.84 44.30
N SER A 37 -45.30 35.70 44.26
CA SER A 37 -45.40 36.78 43.26
C SER A 37 -44.22 37.75 43.35
N THR A 38 -43.75 38.10 44.55
CA THR A 38 -42.54 38.93 44.72
C THR A 38 -41.30 38.22 44.21
N LYS A 39 -41.13 36.92 44.51
CA LYS A 39 -40.01 36.12 43.96
C LYS A 39 -40.06 36.02 42.43
N VAL A 40 -41.25 35.99 41.83
CA VAL A 40 -41.41 36.05 40.37
C VAL A 40 -40.94 37.39 39.80
N GLU A 41 -41.25 38.51 40.46
CA GLU A 41 -40.71 39.82 40.06
C GLU A 41 -39.18 39.85 40.13
N ASP A 42 -38.60 39.33 41.21
CA ASP A 42 -37.13 39.22 41.36
C ASP A 42 -36.51 38.34 40.27
N GLN A 43 -37.17 37.24 39.90
CA GLN A 43 -36.70 36.37 38.83
C GLN A 43 -36.77 37.04 37.46
N VAL A 44 -37.78 37.87 37.19
CA VAL A 44 -37.87 38.68 35.97
C VAL A 44 -36.78 39.76 35.93
N ARG A 45 -36.49 40.41 37.06
CA ARG A 45 -35.35 41.36 37.18
C ARG A 45 -34.01 40.67 37.00
N PHE A 46 -33.87 39.44 37.51
CA PHE A 46 -32.65 38.66 37.29
C PHE A 46 -32.51 38.22 35.83
N LEU A 47 -33.61 37.89 35.15
CA LEU A 47 -33.60 37.68 33.70
C LEU A 47 -33.08 38.93 32.98
N GLU A 48 -33.61 40.12 33.27
CA GLU A 48 -33.12 41.38 32.71
C GLU A 48 -31.61 41.57 32.94
N TYR A 49 -31.13 41.35 34.17
CA TYR A 49 -29.71 41.41 34.51
C TYR A 49 -28.87 40.41 33.70
N LEU A 50 -29.34 39.17 33.57
CA LEU A 50 -28.66 38.12 32.82
C LEU A 50 -28.55 38.48 31.34
N LEU A 51 -29.63 38.96 30.72
CA LEU A 51 -29.65 39.38 29.31
C LEU A 51 -28.73 40.59 29.08
N ASN A 52 -28.75 41.57 29.98
CA ASN A 52 -27.84 42.72 29.95
C ASN A 52 -26.37 42.32 30.11
N THR A 53 -26.08 41.32 30.93
CA THR A 53 -24.72 40.80 31.12
C THR A 53 -24.20 40.16 29.84
N VAL A 54 -25.03 39.36 29.14
CA VAL A 54 -24.68 38.80 27.81
C VAL A 54 -24.50 39.91 26.77
N GLY A 55 -25.38 40.91 26.80
CA GLY A 55 -25.41 42.02 25.84
C GLY A 55 -24.32 43.09 25.98
N SER A 56 -23.75 43.23 27.17
CA SER A 56 -22.72 44.24 27.47
C SER A 56 -21.39 43.94 26.77
N ALA A 57 -20.77 44.95 26.16
CA ALA A 57 -19.41 44.82 25.62
C ALA A 57 -18.32 44.76 26.71
N GLN A 58 -18.64 45.13 27.96
CA GLN A 58 -17.70 45.07 29.08
C GLN A 58 -17.59 43.67 29.70
N THR A 59 -18.58 42.80 29.45
CA THR A 59 -18.54 41.41 29.92
C THR A 59 -17.51 40.62 29.14
N SER A 60 -16.64 39.90 29.84
CA SER A 60 -15.61 39.10 29.18
C SER A 60 -16.22 37.99 28.32
N PRO A 61 -15.59 37.61 27.19
CA PRO A 61 -16.07 36.50 26.36
C PRO A 61 -16.25 35.19 27.15
N ARG A 62 -15.43 34.96 28.17
CA ARG A 62 -15.52 33.80 29.07
C ARG A 62 -16.79 33.83 29.90
N ASP A 63 -17.13 34.97 30.49
CA ASP A 63 -18.33 35.09 31.32
C ASP A 63 -19.59 34.96 30.47
N LYS A 64 -19.59 35.51 29.24
CA LYS A 64 -20.69 35.30 28.28
C LYS A 64 -20.87 33.82 27.94
N ASP A 65 -19.77 33.11 27.66
CA ASP A 65 -19.79 31.67 27.36
C ASP A 65 -20.39 30.86 28.52
N VAL A 66 -19.98 31.15 29.76
CA VAL A 66 -20.54 30.51 30.97
C VAL A 66 -22.03 30.81 31.15
N ILE A 67 -22.48 32.02 30.79
CA ILE A 67 -23.90 32.36 30.88
C ILE A 67 -24.72 31.61 29.83
N ILE A 68 -24.28 31.64 28.58
CA ILE A 68 -24.97 31.02 27.44
C ILE A 68 -25.06 29.49 27.61
N ARG A 69 -24.03 28.86 28.19
CA ARG A 69 -23.96 27.39 28.28
C ARG A 69 -24.51 26.81 29.57
N GLU A 70 -24.34 27.50 30.69
CA GLU A 70 -24.61 26.92 32.02
C GLU A 70 -25.50 27.79 32.90
N SER A 71 -25.24 29.10 32.99
CA SER A 71 -25.86 29.91 34.04
C SER A 71 -27.35 30.18 33.82
N TYR A 72 -27.86 30.09 32.58
CA TYR A 72 -29.28 30.30 32.29
C TYR A 72 -30.19 29.28 32.99
N LEU A 73 -29.70 28.06 33.27
CA LEU A 73 -30.42 27.01 34.00
C LEU A 73 -30.80 27.43 35.43
N LYS A 74 -30.20 28.50 35.96
CA LYS A 74 -30.60 29.08 37.25
C LYS A 74 -32.03 29.64 37.21
N ILE A 75 -32.46 30.17 36.06
CA ILE A 75 -33.78 30.81 35.91
C ILE A 75 -34.72 30.14 34.91
N PHE A 76 -34.20 29.45 33.90
CA PHE A 76 -35.01 28.68 32.96
C PHE A 76 -35.11 27.22 33.40
N ARG A 77 -36.21 26.55 33.05
CA ARG A 77 -36.42 25.12 33.37
C ARG A 77 -35.36 24.20 32.73
N ASP A 78 -35.07 24.41 31.46
CA ASP A 78 -34.11 23.64 30.64
C ASP A 78 -33.77 24.43 29.36
N GLU A 79 -32.84 23.93 28.53
CA GLU A 79 -32.52 24.58 27.25
C GLU A 79 -33.74 24.72 26.34
N LYS A 80 -34.70 23.79 26.42
CA LYS A 80 -35.85 23.68 25.50
C LYS A 80 -36.95 24.69 25.79
N VAL A 81 -36.84 25.48 26.86
CA VAL A 81 -37.78 26.56 27.14
C VAL A 81 -37.84 27.50 25.94
N GLN A 82 -39.07 27.77 25.48
CA GLN A 82 -39.30 28.59 24.31
C GLN A 82 -39.28 30.06 24.71
N VAL A 83 -38.38 30.81 24.09
CA VAL A 83 -38.27 32.26 24.19
C VAL A 83 -38.70 32.85 22.86
N GLU A 84 -39.86 33.50 22.87
CA GLU A 84 -40.38 34.27 21.76
C GLU A 84 -39.95 35.72 21.94
N ASP A 85 -38.80 36.06 21.36
CA ASP A 85 -38.36 37.43 21.31
C ASP A 85 -37.59 37.70 20.02
N ASP A 86 -38.09 38.65 19.24
CA ASP A 86 -37.46 39.15 18.04
C ASP A 86 -36.57 40.33 18.42
N LEU A 87 -35.27 40.05 18.56
CA LEU A 87 -34.26 41.08 18.73
C LEU A 87 -34.23 42.04 17.50
N LEU A 88 -34.78 41.61 16.35
CA LEU A 88 -34.87 42.36 15.09
C LEU A 88 -36.17 43.19 14.99
N LEU A 89 -36.07 44.39 14.41
CA LEU A 89 -37.16 45.38 14.29
C LEU A 89 -38.20 45.05 13.20
N ASP A 90 -37.79 44.35 12.15
CA ASP A 90 -38.49 44.24 10.86
C ASP A 90 -39.00 42.83 10.54
N ARG A 91 -38.85 41.88 11.48
CA ARG A 91 -39.27 40.51 11.26
C ARG A 91 -40.80 40.41 11.24
N LYS A 92 -41.37 40.03 10.09
CA LYS A 92 -42.82 39.85 9.90
C LYS A 92 -43.39 38.61 10.60
N VAL A 93 -42.52 37.68 11.01
CA VAL A 93 -42.88 36.41 11.64
C VAL A 93 -42.18 36.31 12.98
N VAL A 94 -42.98 36.02 14.01
CA VAL A 94 -42.55 35.77 15.38
C VAL A 94 -41.86 34.41 15.43
N THR A 95 -40.63 34.34 15.95
CA THR A 95 -39.85 33.08 16.01
C THR A 95 -39.67 32.63 17.45
N ASN A 96 -39.98 31.37 17.70
CA ASN A 96 -39.72 30.70 18.98
C ASN A 96 -38.33 30.08 18.96
N LYS A 97 -37.50 30.41 19.95
CA LYS A 97 -36.13 29.87 20.09
C LYS A 97 -35.99 29.11 21.39
N ASP A 98 -35.08 28.15 21.42
CA ASP A 98 -34.60 27.61 22.67
C ASP A 98 -33.75 28.67 23.41
N VAL A 99 -33.52 28.49 24.71
CA VAL A 99 -32.87 29.52 25.54
C VAL A 99 -31.47 29.83 25.03
N THR A 100 -30.73 28.79 24.65
CA THR A 100 -29.34 28.93 24.22
C THR A 100 -29.26 29.70 22.92
N ALA A 101 -30.11 29.38 21.93
CA ALA A 101 -30.21 30.09 20.66
C ALA A 101 -30.59 31.56 20.86
N TYR A 102 -31.54 31.85 21.77
CA TYR A 102 -31.89 33.22 22.10
C TYR A 102 -30.72 34.00 22.72
N LEU A 103 -30.00 33.42 23.69
CA LEU A 103 -28.85 34.07 24.33
C LEU A 103 -27.68 34.28 23.36
N LYS A 104 -27.44 33.34 22.44
CA LYS A 104 -26.45 33.47 21.35
C LYS A 104 -26.76 34.68 20.47
N ASP A 105 -28.02 34.85 20.08
CA ASP A 105 -28.43 35.94 19.21
C ASP A 105 -28.20 37.34 19.84
N ILE A 106 -28.26 37.44 21.17
CA ILE A 106 -27.94 38.68 21.89
C ILE A 106 -26.48 39.09 21.66
N GLU A 107 -25.56 38.12 21.62
CA GLU A 107 -24.15 38.39 21.34
C GLU A 107 -23.88 38.65 19.84
N PHE A 108 -24.59 37.96 18.94
CA PHE A 108 -24.29 38.01 17.50
C PHE A 108 -24.88 39.20 16.75
N PHE A 109 -26.12 39.62 17.06
CA PHE A 109 -26.84 40.58 16.21
C PHE A 109 -26.63 42.05 16.59
N TYR A 110 -26.16 42.34 17.80
CA TYR A 110 -26.09 43.70 18.33
C TYR A 110 -24.83 43.96 19.16
N LYS A 111 -24.36 45.21 19.14
CA LYS A 111 -23.34 45.72 20.08
C LYS A 111 -24.01 46.55 21.17
N ASN A 112 -23.63 46.33 22.43
CA ASN A 112 -24.15 47.04 23.61
C ASN A 112 -25.68 47.01 23.68
N ILE A 113 -26.25 45.81 23.66
CA ILE A 113 -27.69 45.65 23.84
C ILE A 113 -28.06 45.77 25.31
N GLU A 114 -29.02 46.65 25.58
CA GLU A 114 -29.58 46.92 26.90
C GLU A 114 -31.07 46.59 26.89
N PHE A 115 -31.49 45.76 27.84
CA PHE A 115 -32.85 45.36 28.13
C PHE A 115 -33.33 46.13 29.36
N ASN A 116 -34.52 46.71 29.26
CA ASN A 116 -35.24 47.33 30.37
C ASN A 116 -36.63 46.71 30.49
N PHE A 117 -36.92 46.07 31.62
CA PHE A 117 -38.20 45.41 31.85
C PHE A 117 -39.08 46.20 32.83
N LYS A 118 -40.21 46.69 32.33
CA LYS A 118 -41.24 47.31 33.18
C LYS A 118 -42.38 46.33 33.42
N ILE A 119 -42.35 45.66 34.58
CA ILE A 119 -43.41 44.74 35.01
C ILE A 119 -44.71 45.51 35.22
N ARG A 120 -45.79 45.07 34.55
CA ARG A 120 -47.14 45.63 34.66
C ARG A 120 -47.95 44.93 35.74
N GLU A 121 -47.94 43.60 35.72
CA GLU A 121 -48.68 42.76 36.66
C GLU A 121 -48.08 41.36 36.73
N VAL A 122 -48.24 40.69 37.88
CA VAL A 122 -47.98 39.25 38.06
C VAL A 122 -49.29 38.58 38.48
N LYS A 123 -49.82 37.71 37.62
CA LYS A 123 -51.06 36.99 37.86
C LYS A 123 -50.78 35.53 38.22
N PRO A 124 -51.13 35.07 39.44
CA PRO A 124 -51.01 33.68 39.81
C PRO A 124 -52.22 32.89 39.26
N ALA A 125 -51.99 31.65 38.85
CA ALA A 125 -53.01 30.74 38.35
C ALA A 125 -52.64 29.28 38.65
N GLN A 126 -53.59 28.37 38.50
CA GLN A 126 -53.42 26.94 38.80
C GLN A 126 -53.76 26.11 37.57
N LYS A 127 -52.90 25.15 37.24
CA LYS A 127 -53.11 24.18 36.15
C LYS A 127 -54.10 23.10 36.58
N GLU A 128 -54.67 22.38 35.61
CA GLU A 128 -55.64 21.29 35.87
C GLU A 128 -55.05 20.17 36.73
N ASN A 129 -53.73 19.97 36.66
CA ASN A 129 -52.99 19.00 37.47
C ASN A 129 -52.70 19.48 38.92
N GLY A 130 -53.09 20.70 39.28
CA GLY A 130 -52.86 21.28 40.61
C GLY A 130 -51.65 22.20 40.72
N ASP A 131 -50.74 22.21 39.74
CA ASP A 131 -49.52 23.01 39.78
C ASP A 131 -49.82 24.51 39.73
N ILE A 132 -49.08 25.31 40.50
CA ILE A 132 -49.14 26.77 40.40
C ILE A 132 -48.19 27.28 39.32
N TYR A 133 -48.70 28.25 38.55
CA TYR A 133 -47.89 29.07 37.68
C TYR A 133 -48.21 30.55 37.85
N PHE A 134 -47.26 31.39 37.46
CA PHE A 134 -47.37 32.83 37.49
C PHE A 134 -47.16 33.37 36.08
N LEU A 135 -48.01 34.32 35.70
CA LEU A 135 -47.90 35.03 34.45
C LEU A 135 -47.49 36.48 34.74
N ALA A 136 -46.24 36.81 34.48
CA ALA A 136 -45.74 38.18 34.58
C ALA A 136 -45.93 38.89 33.23
N SER A 137 -46.76 39.93 33.18
CA SER A 137 -46.89 40.82 32.02
C SER A 137 -45.94 42.00 32.19
N LEU A 138 -45.13 42.30 31.17
CA LEU A 138 -44.14 43.38 31.21
C LEU A 138 -44.01 44.09 29.85
N ASP A 139 -43.53 45.33 29.88
CA ASP A 139 -42.99 46.00 28.69
C ASP A 139 -41.48 45.78 28.62
N ARG A 140 -41.02 45.18 27.52
CA ARG A 140 -39.61 44.93 27.24
C ARG A 140 -39.11 46.00 26.28
N THR A 141 -38.29 46.93 26.77
CA THR A 141 -37.58 47.88 25.93
C THR A 141 -36.17 47.36 25.67
N ILE A 142 -35.79 47.28 24.39
CA ILE A 142 -34.42 47.02 23.96
C ILE A 142 -33.85 48.30 23.39
N THR A 143 -32.64 48.67 23.79
CA THR A 143 -31.81 49.69 23.16
C THR A 143 -30.50 49.04 22.74
N ALA A 144 -30.12 49.17 21.46
CA ALA A 144 -28.95 48.48 20.92
C ALA A 144 -28.28 49.30 19.82
N THR A 145 -27.02 48.98 19.51
CA THR A 145 -26.35 49.47 18.30
C THR A 145 -26.29 48.32 17.29
N ALA A 146 -26.93 48.49 16.13
CA ALA A 146 -26.86 47.51 15.04
C ALA A 146 -25.42 47.37 14.52
N LEU A 147 -25.11 46.28 13.82
CA LEU A 147 -23.79 46.07 13.20
C LEU A 147 -23.43 47.18 12.18
N SER A 148 -24.43 47.88 11.64
CA SER A 148 -24.30 49.05 10.76
C SER A 148 -23.96 50.36 11.50
N GLY A 149 -23.98 50.38 12.84
CA GLY A 149 -23.75 51.56 13.68
C GLY A 149 -25.01 52.35 14.05
N GLU A 150 -26.18 51.98 13.53
CA GLU A 150 -27.45 52.64 13.85
C GLU A 150 -27.93 52.31 15.27
N LYS A 151 -28.43 53.31 16.01
CA LYS A 151 -29.06 53.09 17.31
C LYS A 151 -30.51 52.64 17.10
N VAL A 152 -30.81 51.47 17.64
CA VAL A 152 -32.11 50.83 17.58
C VAL A 152 -32.77 50.91 18.95
N THR A 153 -34.07 51.23 18.99
CA THR A 153 -34.89 51.10 20.20
C THR A 153 -36.22 50.44 19.86
N ASN A 154 -36.60 49.43 20.64
CA ASN A 154 -37.82 48.66 20.41
C ASN A 154 -38.51 48.32 21.74
N THR A 155 -39.76 48.75 21.90
CA THR A 155 -40.59 48.38 23.07
C THR A 155 -41.71 47.46 22.64
N LYS A 156 -41.79 46.28 23.23
CA LYS A 156 -42.88 45.31 23.00
C LYS A 156 -43.40 44.73 24.31
N PRO A 157 -44.71 44.43 24.40
CA PRO A 157 -45.23 43.68 25.53
C PRO A 157 -44.66 42.25 25.53
N ARG A 158 -44.41 41.69 26.71
CA ARG A 158 -44.01 40.30 26.91
C ARG A 158 -44.77 39.72 28.09
N PHE A 159 -44.95 38.41 28.03
CA PHE A 159 -45.50 37.57 29.08
C PHE A 159 -44.43 36.53 29.42
N VAL A 160 -44.07 36.45 30.69
CA VAL A 160 -43.18 35.41 31.20
C VAL A 160 -44.04 34.45 32.02
N GLU A 161 -44.09 33.18 31.62
CA GLU A 161 -44.72 32.11 32.40
C GLU A 161 -43.64 31.47 33.29
N ILE A 162 -43.87 31.50 34.60
CA ILE A 162 -42.99 30.91 35.61
C ILE A 162 -43.77 29.83 36.33
N ASN A 163 -43.25 28.60 36.34
CA ASN A 163 -43.84 27.51 37.12
C ASN A 163 -43.09 27.36 38.44
N LEU A 164 -43.82 27.03 39.50
CA LEU A 164 -43.23 26.53 40.73
C LEU A 164 -43.02 25.01 40.60
N ASN A 165 -41.79 24.55 40.75
CA ASN A 165 -41.52 23.12 40.85
C ASN A 165 -41.89 22.62 42.26
N GLU A 166 -42.88 21.74 42.38
CA GLU A 166 -43.34 21.28 43.69
C GLU A 166 -42.27 20.57 44.53
N LYS A 167 -41.31 19.88 43.88
CA LYS A 167 -40.25 19.12 44.58
C LYS A 167 -39.12 20.00 45.09
N SER A 168 -38.63 20.92 44.25
CA SER A 168 -37.50 21.79 44.62
C SER A 168 -37.92 23.12 45.23
N GLN A 169 -39.22 23.46 45.16
CA GLN A 169 -39.76 24.79 45.51
C GLN A 169 -39.08 25.94 44.74
N GLU A 170 -38.42 25.62 43.61
CA GLU A 170 -37.80 26.61 42.74
C GLU A 170 -38.80 27.12 41.72
N LEU A 171 -38.78 28.43 41.49
CA LEU A 171 -39.48 29.06 40.39
C LEU A 171 -38.59 28.98 39.14
N LYS A 172 -39.15 28.54 38.02
CA LYS A 172 -38.45 28.45 36.73
C LYS A 172 -39.31 29.04 35.62
N ILE A 173 -38.68 29.87 34.79
CA ILE A 173 -39.26 30.35 33.54
C ILE A 173 -39.46 29.16 32.61
N VAL A 174 -40.69 28.98 32.13
CA VAL A 174 -41.07 27.89 31.22
C VAL A 174 -41.47 28.37 29.82
N SER A 175 -41.74 29.67 29.67
CA SER A 175 -41.88 30.33 28.36
C SER A 175 -41.83 31.85 28.49
N VAL A 176 -41.38 32.54 27.44
CA VAL A 176 -41.49 34.00 27.27
C VAL A 176 -42.22 34.26 25.94
N TYR A 177 -43.30 35.04 25.92
CA TYR A 177 -44.13 35.27 24.72
C TYR A 177 -44.82 36.64 24.59
N THR A 178 -45.11 37.09 23.36
CA THR A 178 -45.87 38.33 23.08
C THR A 178 -47.36 38.03 22.98
N THR A 179 -47.67 36.96 22.27
CA THR A 179 -49.00 36.39 22.04
C THR A 179 -48.79 34.90 21.98
N LYS A 180 -49.64 34.08 22.62
CA LYS A 180 -49.52 32.61 22.51
C LYS A 180 -49.95 32.19 21.09
N VAL A 181 -49.07 32.37 20.12
CA VAL A 181 -49.29 31.99 18.71
C VAL A 181 -49.24 30.46 18.64
N SER A 182 -50.20 29.86 17.94
CA SER A 182 -50.16 28.41 17.69
C SER A 182 -49.00 28.10 16.74
N ARG A 183 -48.29 26.99 16.96
CA ARG A 183 -47.24 26.49 16.06
C ARG A 183 -47.70 26.43 14.60
N ASP A 184 -48.98 26.14 14.39
CA ASP A 184 -49.60 26.08 13.07
C ASP A 184 -49.60 27.44 12.35
N GLN A 185 -49.87 28.51 13.10
CA GLN A 185 -49.84 29.88 12.58
C GLN A 185 -48.41 30.32 12.27
N GLU A 186 -47.43 29.94 13.09
CA GLU A 186 -46.01 30.18 12.84
C GLU A 186 -45.55 29.53 11.54
N LEU A 187 -45.83 28.24 11.37
CA LEU A 187 -45.43 27.50 10.16
C LEU A 187 -46.12 28.03 8.91
N THR A 188 -47.38 28.43 9.02
CA THR A 188 -48.11 29.07 7.92
C THR A 188 -47.50 30.42 7.56
N ALA A 189 -47.13 31.23 8.55
CA ALA A 189 -46.47 32.52 8.33
C ALA A 189 -45.05 32.37 7.79
N TRP A 190 -44.28 31.41 8.30
CA TRP A 190 -42.95 31.03 7.82
C TRP A 190 -42.99 30.65 6.34
N TRP A 191 -43.87 29.71 5.95
CA TRP A 191 -44.04 29.32 4.55
C TRP A 191 -44.48 30.50 3.67
N GLY A 192 -45.38 31.33 4.17
CA GLY A 192 -45.83 32.56 3.50
C GLY A 192 -44.67 33.51 3.19
N ALA A 193 -43.75 33.67 4.15
CA ALA A 193 -42.60 34.57 4.08
C ALA A 193 -41.43 34.05 3.22
N LEU A 194 -41.37 32.76 2.88
CA LEU A 194 -40.32 32.21 2.02
C LEU A 194 -40.36 32.82 0.61
N ASP A 195 -39.17 33.11 0.08
CA ASP A 195 -39.00 33.52 -1.31
C ASP A 195 -39.22 32.34 -2.28
N ALA A 196 -39.29 32.66 -3.58
CA ALA A 196 -39.50 31.64 -4.61
C ALA A 196 -38.38 30.58 -4.67
N PRO A 197 -37.08 30.93 -4.56
CA PRO A 197 -36.00 29.94 -4.45
C PRO A 197 -36.18 28.93 -3.32
N TRP A 198 -36.51 29.39 -2.10
CA TRP A 198 -36.73 28.50 -0.96
C TRP A 198 -37.96 27.61 -1.13
N LYS A 199 -39.08 28.17 -1.62
CA LYS A 199 -40.29 27.38 -1.94
C LYS A 199 -40.00 26.31 -3.00
N SER A 200 -39.21 26.65 -4.02
CA SER A 200 -38.78 25.70 -5.05
C SER A 200 -37.92 24.59 -4.45
N PHE A 201 -36.97 24.93 -3.57
CA PHE A 201 -36.11 23.94 -2.92
C PHE A 201 -36.93 22.90 -2.14
N PHE A 202 -37.83 23.35 -1.25
CA PHE A 202 -38.66 22.43 -0.46
C PHE A 202 -39.59 21.60 -1.35
N ARG A 203 -40.19 22.19 -2.40
CA ARG A 203 -41.00 21.44 -3.35
C ARG A 203 -40.21 20.34 -4.05
N THR A 204 -39.02 20.65 -4.55
CA THR A 204 -38.15 19.66 -5.19
C THR A 204 -37.70 18.57 -4.22
N LYS A 205 -37.23 18.96 -3.01
CA LYS A 205 -36.74 18.03 -1.99
C LYS A 205 -37.81 17.02 -1.55
N PHE A 206 -39.06 17.44 -1.49
CA PHE A 206 -40.20 16.59 -1.10
C PHE A 206 -41.04 16.09 -2.28
N SER A 207 -40.54 16.24 -3.51
CA SER A 207 -41.18 15.76 -4.75
C SER A 207 -42.62 16.26 -4.94
N LEU A 208 -42.89 17.50 -4.55
CA LEU A 208 -44.19 18.15 -4.73
C LEU A 208 -44.32 18.70 -6.15
N THR A 209 -45.38 18.33 -6.84
CA THR A 209 -45.74 18.85 -8.16
C THR A 209 -46.40 20.23 -8.07
N GLU A 210 -46.53 20.93 -9.20
CA GLU A 210 -47.24 22.22 -9.24
C GLU A 210 -48.73 22.11 -8.86
N ARG A 211 -49.29 20.90 -8.91
CA ARG A 211 -50.69 20.63 -8.51
C ARG A 211 -50.84 20.40 -7.01
N ASP A 212 -49.74 20.17 -6.29
CA ASP A 212 -49.78 19.91 -4.85
C ASP A 212 -49.78 21.21 -4.05
N THR A 213 -50.80 21.35 -3.19
CA THR A 213 -50.90 22.45 -2.23
C THR A 213 -50.07 22.11 -0.99
N ALA A 214 -48.99 22.85 -0.76
CA ALA A 214 -48.23 22.73 0.49
C ALA A 214 -49.12 23.20 1.65
N ASN A 215 -49.57 22.25 2.47
CA ASN A 215 -50.44 22.45 3.62
C ASN A 215 -49.62 22.32 4.92
N LEU A 216 -50.31 22.42 6.06
CA LEU A 216 -49.69 22.42 7.37
C LEU A 216 -48.84 21.16 7.65
N GLU A 217 -49.31 19.99 7.21
CA GLU A 217 -48.59 18.72 7.37
C GLU A 217 -47.24 18.75 6.63
N TRP A 218 -47.21 19.32 5.43
CA TRP A 218 -45.97 19.55 4.69
C TRP A 218 -45.04 20.52 5.41
N PHE A 219 -45.55 21.59 6.03
CA PHE A 219 -44.70 22.53 6.76
C PHE A 219 -43.99 21.86 7.94
N TYR A 220 -44.70 21.02 8.71
CA TYR A 220 -44.07 20.21 9.76
C TYR A 220 -42.98 19.29 9.22
N ARG A 221 -43.18 18.69 8.04
CA ARG A 221 -42.15 17.87 7.36
C ARG A 221 -40.97 18.70 6.86
N PHE A 222 -41.20 19.92 6.38
CA PHE A 222 -40.13 20.80 5.89
C PHE A 222 -39.21 21.25 7.03
N VAL A 223 -39.77 21.55 8.20
CA VAL A 223 -38.99 22.07 9.34
C VAL A 223 -38.31 20.98 10.19
N SER A 224 -38.69 19.71 10.00
CA SER A 224 -38.12 18.55 10.68
C SER A 224 -36.95 17.90 9.91
N ILE A 225 -36.43 18.57 8.88
CA ILE A 225 -35.24 18.08 8.18
C ILE A 225 -34.01 18.18 9.10
N ASP A 226 -33.19 17.14 9.09
CA ASP A 226 -31.92 17.08 9.80
C ASP A 226 -30.71 17.44 8.91
N SER A 227 -30.92 17.50 7.60
CA SER A 227 -29.90 17.84 6.61
C SER A 227 -30.41 18.84 5.57
N LEU A 228 -29.61 19.86 5.31
CA LEU A 228 -29.84 20.91 4.33
C LEU A 228 -28.63 20.94 3.37
N ASP A 229 -28.86 20.57 2.12
CA ASP A 229 -27.89 20.73 1.04
C ASP A 229 -28.45 21.72 0.02
N ILE A 230 -27.82 22.89 -0.04
CA ILE A 230 -28.06 23.90 -1.08
C ILE A 230 -26.75 24.27 -1.76
N SER A 231 -25.82 23.32 -1.86
CA SER A 231 -24.56 23.51 -2.56
C SER A 231 -24.76 23.82 -4.05
N GLY A 232 -23.91 24.69 -4.58
CA GLY A 232 -24.01 25.19 -5.96
C GLY A 232 -25.24 26.08 -6.23
N ASN A 233 -26.08 26.35 -5.22
CA ASN A 233 -27.28 27.14 -5.40
C ASN A 233 -26.93 28.63 -5.46
N ASN A 234 -27.15 29.22 -6.64
CA ASN A 234 -26.91 30.65 -6.89
C ASN A 234 -28.16 31.52 -6.72
N ARG A 235 -29.32 30.92 -6.42
CA ARG A 235 -30.61 31.62 -6.30
C ARG A 235 -30.97 31.92 -4.84
N ILE A 236 -30.59 31.04 -3.93
CA ILE A 236 -30.75 31.26 -2.48
C ILE A 236 -29.59 32.13 -2.01
N VAL A 237 -29.92 33.34 -1.54
CA VAL A 237 -28.95 34.34 -1.08
C VAL A 237 -29.06 34.66 0.41
N THR A 238 -30.13 34.20 1.07
CA THR A 238 -30.37 34.43 2.51
C THR A 238 -30.72 33.13 3.22
N LEU A 239 -30.22 33.02 4.45
CA LEU A 239 -30.41 31.90 5.37
C LEU A 239 -31.52 32.14 6.40
N SER A 240 -32.29 33.22 6.29
CA SER A 240 -33.38 33.56 7.22
C SER A 240 -34.33 32.40 7.59
N PRO A 241 -34.69 31.50 6.65
CA PRO A 241 -35.58 30.38 6.94
C PRO A 241 -35.06 29.34 7.95
N LEU A 242 -33.75 29.30 8.21
CA LEU A 242 -33.12 28.37 9.16
C LEU A 242 -33.62 28.53 10.59
N SER A 243 -34.21 29.68 10.93
CA SER A 243 -34.79 29.94 12.24
C SER A 243 -35.88 28.93 12.66
N GLU A 244 -36.52 28.25 11.70
CA GLU A 244 -37.53 27.22 11.98
C GLU A 244 -37.01 25.79 11.85
N LEU A 245 -35.80 25.58 11.31
CA LEU A 245 -35.20 24.26 11.06
C LEU A 245 -34.46 23.74 12.32
N ARG A 246 -35.21 23.44 13.37
CA ARG A 246 -34.66 23.16 14.70
C ARG A 246 -33.95 21.82 14.82
N ASP A 247 -34.28 20.86 13.97
CA ASP A 247 -33.72 19.51 13.99
C ASP A 247 -32.46 19.37 13.13
N LEU A 248 -32.00 20.47 12.54
CA LEU A 248 -30.91 20.48 11.57
C LEU A 248 -29.57 20.15 12.22
N LYS A 249 -28.84 19.24 11.58
CA LYS A 249 -27.53 18.73 12.02
C LYS A 249 -26.45 18.88 10.95
N VAL A 250 -26.85 18.80 9.68
CA VAL A 250 -25.93 18.84 8.54
C VAL A 250 -26.31 19.99 7.63
N ILE A 251 -25.34 20.85 7.33
CA ILE A 251 -25.52 21.99 6.45
C ILE A 251 -24.41 21.99 5.39
N ASN A 252 -24.79 21.96 4.12
CA ASN A 252 -23.90 22.16 2.98
C ASN A 252 -24.36 23.38 2.17
N LEU A 253 -23.56 24.45 2.25
CA LEU A 253 -23.74 25.71 1.52
C LEU A 253 -22.60 25.95 0.52
N SER A 254 -21.81 24.92 0.21
CA SER A 254 -20.62 25.08 -0.61
C SER A 254 -20.95 25.62 -2.00
N ASN A 255 -20.05 26.42 -2.58
CA ASN A 255 -20.23 27.01 -3.91
C ASN A 255 -21.53 27.85 -4.02
N SER A 256 -21.89 28.56 -2.96
CA SER A 256 -23.05 29.45 -2.94
C SER A 256 -22.64 30.93 -2.87
N ARG A 257 -23.60 31.82 -3.14
CA ARG A 257 -23.41 33.28 -3.05
C ARG A 257 -23.83 33.86 -1.70
N ILE A 258 -24.01 33.01 -0.70
CA ILE A 258 -24.50 33.40 0.62
C ILE A 258 -23.35 34.02 1.40
N THR A 259 -23.53 35.28 1.81
CA THR A 259 -22.53 36.04 2.57
C THR A 259 -22.88 36.14 4.06
N ASP A 260 -24.16 36.28 4.37
CA ASP A 260 -24.65 36.32 5.76
C ASP A 260 -24.93 34.90 6.27
N LEU A 261 -23.98 34.41 7.07
CA LEU A 261 -24.04 33.11 7.73
C LEU A 261 -24.52 33.20 9.19
N GLY A 262 -24.82 34.40 9.68
CA GLY A 262 -25.33 34.63 11.03
C GLY A 262 -26.49 33.70 11.43
N PRO A 263 -27.48 33.42 10.55
CA PRO A 263 -28.61 32.55 10.89
C PRO A 263 -28.23 31.11 11.30
N ILE A 264 -27.04 30.61 10.94
CA ILE A 264 -26.56 29.27 11.33
C ILE A 264 -26.41 29.14 12.85
N SER A 265 -26.19 30.25 13.57
CA SER A 265 -26.13 30.27 15.04
C SER A 265 -27.38 29.70 15.73
N ASN A 266 -28.53 29.70 15.05
CA ASN A 266 -29.78 29.12 15.55
C ASN A 266 -29.81 27.58 15.49
N VAL A 267 -28.87 26.96 14.79
CA VAL A 267 -28.82 25.50 14.58
C VAL A 267 -28.06 24.86 15.74
N THR A 268 -28.79 24.50 16.79
CA THR A 268 -28.20 24.04 18.05
C THR A 268 -27.62 22.62 18.01
N PHE A 269 -28.04 21.80 17.05
CA PHE A 269 -27.58 20.42 16.89
C PHE A 269 -26.60 20.22 15.73
N LEU A 270 -25.93 21.28 15.28
CA LEU A 270 -25.02 21.23 14.13
C LEU A 270 -23.85 20.26 14.38
N GLU A 271 -23.78 19.20 13.57
CA GLU A 271 -22.71 18.18 13.58
C GLU A 271 -21.76 18.32 12.38
N SER A 272 -22.26 18.82 11.25
CA SER A 272 -21.46 19.00 10.03
C SER A 272 -21.80 20.29 9.31
N LEU A 273 -20.78 21.09 8.98
CA LEU A 273 -20.92 22.33 8.25
C LEU A 273 -19.91 22.41 7.10
N ASN A 274 -20.41 22.61 5.88
CA ASN A 274 -19.60 22.92 4.71
C ASN A 274 -20.01 24.30 4.16
N ILE A 275 -19.09 25.26 4.25
CA ILE A 275 -19.21 26.61 3.69
C ILE A 275 -18.09 26.89 2.69
N SER A 276 -17.51 25.85 2.11
CA SER A 276 -16.39 26.01 1.18
C SER A 276 -16.80 26.79 -0.07
N ASN A 277 -15.86 27.55 -0.63
CA ASN A 277 -16.08 28.38 -1.82
C ASN A 277 -17.20 29.43 -1.62
N THR A 278 -17.24 30.05 -0.44
CA THR A 278 -18.07 31.24 -0.17
C THR A 278 -17.19 32.46 0.13
N ALA A 279 -17.76 33.66 0.00
CA ALA A 279 -17.05 34.91 0.28
C ALA A 279 -16.99 35.27 1.78
N THR A 280 -17.20 34.29 2.67
CA THR A 280 -17.27 34.50 4.11
C THR A 280 -15.90 34.88 4.68
N LYS A 281 -15.89 35.88 5.57
CA LYS A 281 -14.71 36.37 6.30
C LYS A 281 -14.74 36.06 7.80
N ASP A 282 -15.90 35.72 8.32
CA ASP A 282 -16.16 35.55 9.75
C ASP A 282 -16.79 34.17 10.00
N ILE A 283 -16.46 33.56 11.13
CA ILE A 283 -16.96 32.26 11.60
C ILE A 283 -17.47 32.30 13.04
N GLN A 284 -17.64 33.50 13.61
CA GLN A 284 -18.13 33.65 14.97
C GLN A 284 -19.47 32.92 15.21
N PHE A 285 -20.32 32.81 14.20
CA PHE A 285 -21.63 32.16 14.30
C PHE A 285 -21.59 30.67 14.70
N ILE A 286 -20.47 29.96 14.53
CA ILE A 286 -20.30 28.56 14.99
C ILE A 286 -19.50 28.41 16.28
N LYS A 287 -19.13 29.50 16.96
CA LYS A 287 -18.41 29.49 18.24
C LYS A 287 -19.02 28.55 19.29
N TYR A 288 -20.35 28.41 19.28
CA TYR A 288 -21.12 27.61 20.23
C TYR A 288 -21.66 26.29 19.68
N SER A 289 -21.16 25.84 18.52
CA SER A 289 -21.59 24.58 17.88
C SER A 289 -20.74 23.42 18.41
N ASP A 290 -20.79 23.16 19.70
CA ASP A 290 -19.93 22.17 20.40
C ASP A 290 -20.11 20.71 19.93
N ARG A 291 -21.21 20.42 19.23
CA ARG A 291 -21.49 19.12 18.59
C ARG A 291 -20.83 18.97 17.21
N LEU A 292 -20.20 20.02 16.69
CA LEU A 292 -19.60 20.01 15.36
C LEU A 292 -18.43 19.04 15.30
N LYS A 293 -18.53 18.07 14.39
CA LYS A 293 -17.50 17.05 14.11
C LYS A 293 -16.78 17.30 12.80
N HIS A 294 -17.47 17.89 11.82
CA HIS A 294 -16.93 18.12 10.48
C HIS A 294 -17.12 19.58 10.08
N LEU A 295 -16.01 20.24 9.75
CA LEU A 295 -16.01 21.63 9.31
C LEU A 295 -15.17 21.78 8.04
N ASP A 296 -15.79 22.30 6.99
CA ASP A 296 -15.11 22.70 5.77
C ASP A 296 -15.32 24.20 5.50
N ILE A 297 -14.24 24.96 5.65
CA ILE A 297 -14.15 26.40 5.38
C ILE A 297 -13.18 26.69 4.23
N SER A 298 -12.90 25.71 3.37
CA SER A 298 -11.92 25.84 2.30
C SER A 298 -12.33 26.91 1.27
N ASN A 299 -11.37 27.60 0.65
CA ASN A 299 -11.59 28.65 -0.34
C ASN A 299 -12.52 29.77 0.19
N THR A 300 -12.31 30.19 1.44
CA THR A 300 -12.99 31.34 2.04
C THR A 300 -11.99 32.47 2.32
N GLN A 301 -12.48 33.59 2.87
CA GLN A 301 -11.66 34.75 3.21
C GLN A 301 -11.49 34.89 4.74
N ILE A 302 -11.56 33.76 5.46
CA ILE A 302 -11.39 33.72 6.90
C ILE A 302 -9.90 33.86 7.22
N GLU A 303 -9.56 34.77 8.13
CA GLU A 303 -8.18 35.03 8.55
C GLU A 303 -7.91 34.53 9.98
N ASP A 304 -8.94 34.48 10.83
CA ASP A 304 -8.83 34.10 12.25
C ASP A 304 -9.74 32.91 12.58
N ILE A 305 -9.13 31.84 13.10
CA ILE A 305 -9.80 30.62 13.57
C ILE A 305 -9.79 30.47 15.10
N SER A 306 -9.32 31.48 15.85
CA SER A 306 -9.32 31.47 17.32
C SER A 306 -10.71 31.23 17.94
N GLN A 307 -11.77 31.62 17.22
CA GLN A 307 -13.16 31.43 17.62
C GLN A 307 -13.60 29.97 17.67
N LEU A 308 -12.83 29.05 17.07
CA LEU A 308 -13.10 27.61 17.07
C LEU A 308 -12.62 26.91 18.35
N LEU A 309 -12.00 27.62 19.31
CA LEU A 309 -11.38 27.08 20.53
C LEU A 309 -12.24 26.04 21.29
N ASN A 310 -13.56 26.23 21.29
CA ASN A 310 -14.48 25.38 22.04
C ASN A 310 -14.94 24.12 21.27
N LEU A 311 -14.58 23.96 19.99
CA LEU A 311 -15.00 22.85 19.14
C LEU A 311 -14.15 21.58 19.37
N LYS A 312 -14.06 21.13 20.62
CA LYS A 312 -13.21 20.00 21.03
C LYS A 312 -13.65 18.64 20.47
N GLY A 313 -14.89 18.56 19.96
CA GLY A 313 -15.45 17.39 19.31
C GLY A 313 -15.08 17.23 17.83
N LEU A 314 -14.28 18.15 17.27
CA LEU A 314 -13.94 18.15 15.85
C LEU A 314 -13.10 16.93 15.47
N VAL A 315 -13.54 16.24 14.41
CA VAL A 315 -12.93 15.03 13.86
C VAL A 315 -12.28 15.34 12.49
N SER A 316 -12.90 16.21 11.69
CA SER A 316 -12.38 16.62 10.38
C SER A 316 -12.44 18.13 10.22
N LEU A 317 -11.32 18.73 9.81
CA LEU A 317 -11.19 20.15 9.51
C LEU A 317 -10.53 20.35 8.16
N LYS A 318 -11.20 21.07 7.26
CA LYS A 318 -10.66 21.48 5.96
C LYS A 318 -10.62 23.00 5.85
N VAL A 319 -9.43 23.53 5.62
CA VAL A 319 -9.14 24.97 5.51
C VAL A 319 -8.29 25.28 4.27
N GLN A 320 -8.41 24.47 3.22
CA GLN A 320 -7.61 24.63 2.00
C GLN A 320 -7.81 26.03 1.40
N LYS A 321 -6.75 26.66 0.88
CA LYS A 321 -6.81 27.96 0.19
C LYS A 321 -7.53 29.05 1.01
N THR A 322 -7.31 29.04 2.31
CA THR A 322 -7.91 30.01 3.25
C THR A 322 -6.79 30.77 3.95
N PRO A 323 -6.77 32.11 3.94
CA PRO A 323 -5.62 32.91 4.38
C PRO A 323 -5.52 33.04 5.90
N ILE A 324 -5.31 31.92 6.60
CA ILE A 324 -5.25 31.89 8.06
C ILE A 324 -3.98 32.55 8.59
N LEU A 325 -4.12 33.49 9.52
CA LEU A 325 -2.99 34.21 10.13
C LEU A 325 -2.35 33.45 11.30
N SER A 326 -3.12 32.64 12.02
CA SER A 326 -2.66 31.91 13.20
C SER A 326 -3.32 30.54 13.34
N PHE A 327 -2.48 29.51 13.56
CA PHE A 327 -2.90 28.12 13.68
C PHE A 327 -2.84 27.60 15.13
N ALA A 328 -2.58 28.47 16.12
CA ALA A 328 -2.35 28.06 17.52
C ALA A 328 -3.52 27.25 18.12
N VAL A 329 -4.75 27.56 17.71
CA VAL A 329 -5.96 26.87 18.17
C VAL A 329 -6.02 25.39 17.78
N LEU A 330 -5.30 24.97 16.73
CA LEU A 330 -5.39 23.60 16.21
C LEU A 330 -5.01 22.54 17.25
N ASN A 331 -4.05 22.82 18.14
CA ASN A 331 -3.62 21.90 19.21
C ASN A 331 -4.74 21.55 20.22
N GLU A 332 -5.84 22.28 20.24
CA GLU A 332 -6.99 22.01 21.10
C GLU A 332 -7.90 20.89 20.56
N PHE A 333 -7.80 20.58 19.26
CA PHE A 333 -8.65 19.59 18.57
C PHE A 333 -8.10 18.17 18.67
N LYS A 334 -7.94 17.66 19.89
CA LYS A 334 -7.29 16.35 20.17
C LYS A 334 -7.99 15.13 19.54
N ASN A 335 -9.24 15.27 19.11
CA ASN A 335 -10.02 14.20 18.45
C ASN A 335 -9.90 14.23 16.92
N LEU A 336 -9.12 15.17 16.36
CA LEU A 336 -9.00 15.34 14.93
C LEU A 336 -8.28 14.14 14.30
N THR A 337 -8.91 13.53 13.30
CA THR A 337 -8.36 12.43 12.52
C THR A 337 -8.00 12.85 11.09
N GLN A 338 -8.63 13.93 10.59
CA GLN A 338 -8.39 14.46 9.25
C GLN A 338 -8.19 15.98 9.28
N LEU A 339 -7.10 16.44 8.68
CA LEU A 339 -6.75 17.86 8.60
C LEU A 339 -6.23 18.21 7.21
N ASN A 340 -6.91 19.13 6.53
CA ASN A 340 -6.44 19.69 5.26
C ASN A 340 -6.13 21.18 5.41
N LEU A 341 -4.85 21.52 5.30
CA LEU A 341 -4.27 22.85 5.39
C LEU A 341 -3.60 23.28 4.08
N ALA A 342 -3.90 22.62 2.95
CA ALA A 342 -3.25 22.92 1.68
C ALA A 342 -3.41 24.40 1.28
N GLU A 343 -2.31 25.05 0.89
CA GLU A 343 -2.30 26.47 0.47
C GLU A 343 -2.98 27.43 1.47
N SER A 344 -2.90 27.14 2.78
CA SER A 344 -3.52 27.97 3.84
C SER A 344 -2.56 28.97 4.49
N GLY A 345 -1.27 28.93 4.13
CA GLY A 345 -0.21 29.71 4.78
C GLY A 345 0.38 29.00 6.01
N PHE A 346 0.08 27.72 6.20
CA PHE A 346 0.60 26.91 7.30
C PHE A 346 2.13 26.78 7.21
N ASN A 347 2.87 27.16 8.25
CA ASN A 347 4.34 27.19 8.20
C ASN A 347 5.04 26.49 9.37
N ASN A 348 4.31 26.04 10.39
CA ASN A 348 4.91 25.56 11.63
C ASN A 348 4.16 24.35 12.22
N ALA A 349 4.79 23.16 12.16
CA ALA A 349 4.22 21.92 12.69
C ALA A 349 4.02 21.92 14.22
N GLU A 350 4.61 22.85 14.97
CA GLU A 350 4.34 23.01 16.42
C GLU A 350 2.86 23.30 16.71
N ASN A 351 2.14 23.87 15.74
CA ASN A 351 0.72 24.17 15.90
C ASN A 351 -0.19 22.94 15.81
N ILE A 352 0.35 21.76 15.47
CA ILE A 352 -0.42 20.51 15.35
C ILE A 352 0.19 19.34 16.12
N LYS A 353 1.23 19.56 16.93
CA LYS A 353 1.98 18.48 17.61
C LYS A 353 1.16 17.66 18.61
N GLU A 354 0.06 18.23 19.13
CA GLU A 354 -0.83 17.59 20.09
C GLU A 354 -1.86 16.66 19.42
N LEU A 355 -1.95 16.66 18.08
CA LEU A 355 -2.94 15.90 17.31
C LEU A 355 -2.57 14.41 17.15
N LYS A 356 -2.44 13.69 18.26
CA LYS A 356 -1.96 12.30 18.29
C LYS A 356 -2.87 11.29 17.58
N ASN A 357 -4.13 11.64 17.34
CA ASN A 357 -5.11 10.81 16.63
C ASN A 357 -5.20 11.10 15.13
N LEU A 358 -4.34 11.99 14.61
CA LEU A 358 -4.39 12.40 13.22
C LEU A 358 -3.95 11.26 12.30
N GLU A 359 -4.83 10.85 11.39
CA GLU A 359 -4.57 9.77 10.42
C GLU A 359 -4.29 10.31 9.02
N SER A 360 -4.88 11.46 8.66
CA SER A 360 -4.71 12.10 7.34
C SER A 360 -4.39 13.57 7.49
N LEU A 361 -3.26 13.97 6.91
CA LEU A 361 -2.75 15.33 6.95
C LEU A 361 -2.33 15.80 5.55
N THR A 362 -2.92 16.90 5.10
CA THR A 362 -2.59 17.56 3.83
C THR A 362 -2.00 18.94 4.12
N LEU A 363 -0.74 19.15 3.75
CA LEU A 363 0.01 20.39 3.89
C LEU A 363 0.51 20.95 2.55
N GLY A 364 0.05 20.41 1.43
CA GLY A 364 0.56 20.77 0.11
C GLY A 364 0.50 22.27 -0.21
N GLY A 365 1.47 22.78 -0.98
CA GLY A 365 1.52 24.18 -1.43
C GLY A 365 1.84 25.20 -0.32
N ASN A 366 2.41 24.76 0.80
CA ASN A 366 2.81 25.63 1.90
C ASN A 366 4.33 25.76 2.05
N TYR A 367 4.78 26.83 2.71
CA TYR A 367 6.18 27.03 3.08
C TYR A 367 6.42 26.69 4.56
N ILE A 368 6.92 25.48 4.82
CA ILE A 368 7.13 24.89 6.14
C ILE A 368 8.53 25.23 6.65
N ILE A 369 8.61 25.92 7.80
CA ILE A 369 9.86 26.28 8.47
C ILE A 369 10.24 25.25 9.53
N ASN A 370 9.29 24.83 10.37
CA ASN A 370 9.53 23.81 11.39
C ASN A 370 8.75 22.54 11.05
N PHE A 371 9.46 21.54 10.54
CA PHE A 371 8.95 20.24 10.12
C PHE A 371 9.09 19.15 11.20
N SER A 372 10.03 19.33 12.14
CA SER A 372 10.44 18.29 13.10
C SER A 372 9.31 17.77 13.99
N ALA A 373 8.34 18.61 14.34
CA ALA A 373 7.24 18.24 15.22
C ALA A 373 6.29 17.18 14.63
N LEU A 374 6.33 16.93 13.30
CA LEU A 374 5.53 15.86 12.68
C LEU A 374 5.94 14.46 13.15
N ALA A 375 7.17 14.29 13.63
CA ALA A 375 7.65 13.01 14.18
C ALA A 375 6.78 12.47 15.33
N GLY A 376 6.06 13.36 16.03
CA GLY A 376 5.16 12.98 17.12
C GLY A 376 3.75 12.55 16.70
N LEU A 377 3.41 12.55 15.41
CA LEU A 377 2.07 12.23 14.89
C LEU A 377 1.99 10.77 14.42
N THR A 378 2.26 9.84 15.35
CA THR A 378 2.48 8.42 15.09
C THR A 378 1.28 7.66 14.51
N SER A 379 0.08 8.25 14.52
CA SER A 379 -1.14 7.67 13.94
C SER A 379 -1.32 7.98 12.45
N LEU A 380 -0.44 8.80 11.86
CA LEU A 380 -0.54 9.20 10.46
C LEU A 380 -0.44 8.00 9.52
N LYS A 381 -1.39 7.91 8.60
CA LYS A 381 -1.46 6.94 7.49
C LYS A 381 -1.27 7.63 6.15
N PHE A 382 -1.79 8.85 5.99
CA PHE A 382 -1.72 9.62 4.76
C PHE A 382 -1.12 10.99 5.03
N LEU A 383 -0.03 11.30 4.34
CA LEU A 383 0.66 12.58 4.46
C LEU A 383 0.94 13.17 3.08
N ASP A 384 0.40 14.35 2.82
CA ASP A 384 0.68 15.12 1.60
C ASP A 384 1.49 16.38 1.96
N LEU A 385 2.70 16.42 1.43
CA LEU A 385 3.70 17.49 1.52
C LEU A 385 4.08 18.00 0.12
N SER A 386 3.24 17.80 -0.88
CA SER A 386 3.48 18.22 -2.26
C SER A 386 3.67 19.73 -2.36
N GLN A 387 4.55 20.19 -3.24
CA GLN A 387 4.82 21.61 -3.49
C GLN A 387 5.21 22.38 -2.22
N THR A 388 5.94 21.73 -1.32
CA THR A 388 6.52 22.36 -0.12
C THR A 388 8.04 22.52 -0.23
N ASN A 389 8.64 23.33 0.63
CA ASN A 389 10.08 23.59 0.64
C ASN A 389 10.92 22.55 1.42
N ILE A 390 10.34 21.40 1.79
CA ILE A 390 11.05 20.37 2.57
C ILE A 390 12.18 19.74 1.75
N GLN A 391 13.25 19.36 2.43
CA GLN A 391 14.43 18.72 1.83
C GLN A 391 14.85 17.44 2.56
N ASP A 392 14.45 17.31 3.83
CA ASP A 392 14.80 16.19 4.70
C ASP A 392 13.53 15.53 5.21
N VAL A 393 13.42 14.22 5.01
CA VAL A 393 12.30 13.38 5.47
C VAL A 393 12.60 12.61 6.75
N THR A 394 13.77 12.83 7.38
CA THR A 394 14.17 12.16 8.63
C THR A 394 13.11 12.23 9.74
N PRO A 395 12.40 13.36 9.96
CA PRO A 395 11.31 13.41 10.94
C PRO A 395 10.17 12.40 10.70
N LEU A 396 10.04 11.86 9.48
CA LEU A 396 9.03 10.85 9.14
C LEU A 396 9.49 9.42 9.47
N ALA A 397 10.75 9.22 9.86
CA ALA A 397 11.35 7.91 10.09
C ALA A 397 10.58 7.06 11.12
N GLY A 398 10.03 7.70 12.15
CA GLY A 398 9.27 7.04 13.23
C GLY A 398 7.78 6.86 12.99
N LEU A 399 7.25 7.23 11.81
CA LEU A 399 5.83 7.12 11.48
C LEU A 399 5.49 5.73 10.94
N GLU A 400 5.53 4.71 11.81
CA GLU A 400 5.38 3.30 11.43
C GLU A 400 4.04 2.95 10.76
N ASN A 401 2.99 3.76 11.00
CA ASN A 401 1.65 3.59 10.42
C ASN A 401 1.49 4.27 9.06
N LEU A 402 2.51 4.98 8.55
CA LEU A 402 2.42 5.72 7.30
C LEU A 402 2.26 4.77 6.13
N GLU A 403 1.16 4.91 5.37
CA GLU A 403 0.81 4.07 4.22
C GLU A 403 1.09 4.78 2.89
N SER A 404 0.86 6.09 2.83
CA SER A 404 1.06 6.91 1.63
C SER A 404 1.69 8.25 1.98
N LEU A 405 2.73 8.59 1.23
CA LEU A 405 3.45 9.85 1.31
C LEU A 405 3.47 10.53 -0.07
N ASP A 406 3.10 11.81 -0.12
CA ASP A 406 3.31 12.66 -1.29
C ASP A 406 4.31 13.76 -0.94
N ILE A 407 5.43 13.80 -1.66
CA ILE A 407 6.49 14.81 -1.58
C ILE A 407 6.77 15.44 -2.95
N THR A 408 5.81 15.33 -3.88
CA THR A 408 5.94 15.82 -5.27
C THR A 408 6.27 17.30 -5.29
N GLY A 409 7.25 17.73 -6.09
CA GLY A 409 7.65 19.15 -6.18
C GLY A 409 8.32 19.70 -4.92
N SER A 410 8.85 18.83 -4.06
CA SER A 410 9.67 19.23 -2.91
C SER A 410 11.17 19.21 -3.21
N GLY A 411 12.00 19.70 -2.30
CA GLY A 411 13.45 19.70 -2.42
C GLY A 411 14.14 18.42 -1.93
N VAL A 412 13.40 17.33 -1.69
CA VAL A 412 13.94 16.08 -1.12
C VAL A 412 14.88 15.39 -2.10
N ALA A 413 16.08 15.02 -1.63
CA ALA A 413 17.09 14.31 -2.43
C ALA A 413 17.36 12.88 -1.93
N ASP A 414 17.01 12.59 -0.68
CA ASP A 414 17.25 11.31 -0.04
C ASP A 414 15.97 10.83 0.67
N ILE A 415 15.57 9.59 0.38
CA ILE A 415 14.42 8.91 0.99
C ILE A 415 14.85 7.66 1.77
N SER A 416 16.16 7.46 1.99
CA SER A 416 16.69 6.36 2.79
C SER A 416 16.12 6.26 4.22
N PRO A 417 15.72 7.35 4.91
CA PRO A 417 15.03 7.24 6.21
C PRO A 417 13.69 6.50 6.16
N LEU A 418 13.14 6.27 4.96
CA LEU A 418 11.87 5.59 4.74
C LEU A 418 12.04 4.10 4.38
N GLU A 419 13.28 3.58 4.29
CA GLU A 419 13.55 2.18 3.90
C GLU A 419 12.96 1.16 4.89
N SER A 420 12.78 1.51 6.17
CA SER A 420 12.37 0.56 7.22
C SER A 420 10.88 0.61 7.58
N HIS A 421 10.05 1.35 6.83
CA HIS A 421 8.64 1.55 7.20
C HIS A 421 7.79 0.30 6.93
N PRO A 422 7.23 -0.36 7.95
CA PRO A 422 6.53 -1.64 7.78
C PRO A 422 5.23 -1.54 6.99
N ASN A 423 4.56 -0.38 6.97
CA ASN A 423 3.25 -0.21 6.35
C ASN A 423 3.23 0.70 5.12
N LEU A 424 4.37 1.27 4.73
CA LEU A 424 4.44 2.18 3.59
C LEU A 424 4.18 1.42 2.30
N LYS A 425 3.22 1.91 1.50
CA LYS A 425 2.78 1.30 0.25
C LYS A 425 3.08 2.18 -0.95
N LYS A 426 3.06 3.50 -0.77
CA LYS A 426 3.19 4.47 -1.86
C LYS A 426 3.98 5.70 -1.45
N ILE A 427 4.89 6.11 -2.33
CA ILE A 427 5.60 7.39 -2.25
C ILE A 427 5.47 8.07 -3.62
N ALA A 428 4.85 9.25 -3.66
CA ALA A 428 4.92 10.14 -4.81
C ALA A 428 6.06 11.14 -4.60
N ALA A 429 7.09 11.07 -5.45
CA ALA A 429 8.32 11.85 -5.34
C ALA A 429 8.74 12.46 -6.68
N ASP A 430 7.76 12.76 -7.55
CA ASP A 430 8.04 13.42 -8.82
C ASP A 430 8.45 14.88 -8.61
N GLU A 431 9.21 15.43 -9.56
CA GLU A 431 9.74 16.81 -9.47
C GLU A 431 10.52 17.10 -8.16
N THR A 432 11.15 16.07 -7.58
CA THR A 432 12.06 16.20 -6.43
C THR A 432 13.52 16.26 -6.87
N LYS A 433 14.46 16.33 -5.90
CA LYS A 433 15.91 16.22 -6.15
C LYS A 433 16.41 14.77 -6.05
N LEU A 434 15.50 13.79 -5.90
CA LEU A 434 15.86 12.37 -5.88
C LEU A 434 16.40 11.97 -7.26
N THR A 435 17.60 11.40 -7.28
CA THR A 435 18.22 10.95 -8.54
C THR A 435 17.65 9.59 -8.99
N PRO A 436 17.64 9.27 -10.30
CA PRO A 436 17.20 7.95 -10.78
C PRO A 436 17.93 6.80 -10.08
N LEU A 437 19.26 6.93 -9.92
CA LEU A 437 20.08 5.90 -9.26
C LEU A 437 19.65 5.64 -7.81
N ALA A 438 19.33 6.70 -7.06
CA ALA A 438 18.85 6.59 -5.69
C ALA A 438 17.44 5.99 -5.62
N ALA A 439 16.56 6.38 -6.54
CA ALA A 439 15.22 5.82 -6.67
C ALA A 439 15.28 4.31 -6.97
N ASP A 440 16.08 3.90 -7.96
CA ASP A 440 16.25 2.49 -8.34
C ASP A 440 16.82 1.66 -7.18
N ALA A 441 17.80 2.22 -6.45
CA ALA A 441 18.36 1.56 -5.27
C ALA A 441 17.33 1.38 -4.15
N PHE A 442 16.47 2.37 -3.93
CA PHE A 442 15.38 2.30 -2.96
C PHE A 442 14.36 1.23 -3.36
N VAL A 443 13.93 1.21 -4.62
CA VAL A 443 12.93 0.26 -5.15
C VAL A 443 13.43 -1.19 -5.08
N ARG A 444 14.72 -1.43 -5.38
CA ARG A 444 15.33 -2.77 -5.24
C ARG A 444 15.32 -3.31 -3.81
N LYS A 445 15.54 -2.44 -2.82
CA LYS A 445 15.45 -2.81 -1.40
C LYS A 445 14.00 -2.95 -0.93
N ASN A 446 13.08 -2.22 -1.56
CA ASN A 446 11.68 -2.10 -1.13
C ASN A 446 10.68 -2.39 -2.27
N PRO A 447 10.67 -3.61 -2.84
CA PRO A 447 9.85 -3.91 -4.03
C PRO A 447 8.34 -3.80 -3.81
N ARG A 448 7.88 -3.76 -2.55
CA ARG A 448 6.47 -3.58 -2.18
C ARG A 448 6.00 -2.12 -2.19
N ILE A 449 6.93 -1.16 -2.23
CA ILE A 449 6.61 0.26 -2.18
C ILE A 449 6.52 0.78 -3.60
N LEU A 450 5.36 1.34 -3.96
CA LEU A 450 5.16 2.03 -5.22
C LEU A 450 5.81 3.42 -5.14
N LEU A 451 7.03 3.56 -5.67
CA LEU A 451 7.72 4.84 -5.80
C LEU A 451 7.41 5.46 -7.16
N ILE A 452 6.64 6.54 -7.17
CA ILE A 452 6.34 7.32 -8.38
C ILE A 452 7.36 8.44 -8.49
N HIS A 453 8.21 8.37 -9.51
CA HIS A 453 9.26 9.35 -9.78
C HIS A 453 9.50 9.48 -11.28
N HIS A 454 9.96 10.64 -11.74
CA HIS A 454 10.24 10.95 -13.15
C HIS A 454 9.07 10.61 -14.09
N VAL A 455 7.89 11.14 -13.75
CA VAL A 455 6.62 10.80 -14.41
C VAL A 455 6.67 11.06 -15.91
N LYS A 456 7.22 12.20 -16.33
CA LYS A 456 7.36 12.57 -17.75
C LYS A 456 8.22 11.57 -18.54
N ASP A 457 9.27 11.03 -17.93
CA ASP A 457 10.14 10.05 -18.58
C ASP A 457 9.42 8.72 -18.76
N LEU A 458 8.61 8.32 -17.78
CA LEU A 458 7.82 7.09 -17.84
C LEU A 458 6.65 7.19 -18.84
N GLU A 459 5.98 8.34 -18.90
CA GLU A 459 4.96 8.64 -19.92
C GLU A 459 5.56 8.66 -21.32
N SER A 460 6.74 9.28 -21.48
CA SER A 460 7.47 9.28 -22.75
C SER A 460 7.91 7.87 -23.15
N TRP A 461 8.38 7.07 -22.19
CA TRP A 461 8.74 5.67 -22.42
C TRP A 461 7.53 4.88 -22.94
N TRP A 462 6.38 4.96 -22.25
CA TRP A 462 5.15 4.29 -22.67
C TRP A 462 4.72 4.70 -24.09
N SER A 463 4.77 6.00 -24.38
CA SER A 463 4.41 6.56 -25.68
C SER A 463 5.37 6.11 -26.79
N SER A 464 6.62 5.80 -26.46
CA SER A 464 7.64 5.33 -27.41
C SER A 464 7.60 3.82 -27.69
N LEU A 465 6.83 3.06 -26.90
CA LEU A 465 6.72 1.60 -27.08
C LEU A 465 6.11 1.26 -28.45
N SER A 466 6.44 0.09 -28.96
CA SER A 466 5.73 -0.48 -30.11
C SER A 466 4.34 -0.99 -29.71
N GLU A 467 3.48 -1.28 -30.68
CA GLU A 467 2.15 -1.87 -30.42
C GLU A 467 2.27 -3.25 -29.75
N GLU A 468 3.28 -4.02 -30.16
CA GLU A 468 3.61 -5.35 -29.63
C GLU A 468 3.96 -5.26 -28.14
N TRP A 469 4.85 -4.33 -27.78
CA TRP A 469 5.22 -4.07 -26.38
C TRP A 469 4.02 -3.60 -25.54
N ARG A 470 3.22 -2.65 -26.04
CA ARG A 470 2.01 -2.22 -25.32
C ARG A 470 1.04 -3.38 -25.10
N THR A 471 0.86 -4.24 -26.10
CA THR A 471 -0.02 -5.41 -26.02
C THR A 471 0.50 -6.43 -25.01
N ALA A 472 1.80 -6.72 -25.03
CA ALA A 472 2.43 -7.62 -24.05
C ALA A 472 2.28 -7.09 -22.63
N LEU A 473 2.51 -5.80 -22.39
CA LEU A 473 2.36 -5.20 -21.06
C LEU A 473 0.90 -5.22 -20.58
N LYS A 474 -0.08 -5.02 -21.47
CA LYS A 474 -1.51 -5.16 -21.14
C LYS A 474 -1.88 -6.60 -20.74
N GLN A 475 -1.27 -7.60 -21.37
CA GLN A 475 -1.48 -9.01 -21.01
C GLN A 475 -0.89 -9.35 -19.64
N ASN A 476 0.29 -8.80 -19.32
CA ASN A 476 0.94 -9.00 -18.03
C ASN A 476 0.28 -8.23 -16.88
N ASN A 477 -0.30 -7.06 -17.19
CA ASN A 477 -0.96 -6.22 -16.20
C ASN A 477 -2.39 -5.85 -16.66
N PRO A 478 -3.41 -6.62 -16.23
CA PRO A 478 -4.80 -6.39 -16.58
C PRO A 478 -5.37 -5.03 -16.13
N LEU A 479 -4.66 -4.29 -15.28
CA LEU A 479 -5.05 -2.93 -14.88
C LEU A 479 -4.84 -1.91 -16.02
N ILE A 480 -4.01 -2.23 -17.02
CA ILE A 480 -3.82 -1.41 -18.23
C ILE A 480 -4.99 -1.67 -19.18
N THR A 481 -6.07 -0.92 -19.01
CA THR A 481 -7.31 -1.07 -19.80
C THR A 481 -7.41 -0.09 -20.96
N THR A 482 -6.53 0.91 -21.02
CA THR A 482 -6.55 2.00 -22.01
C THR A 482 -5.16 2.19 -22.61
N ASP A 483 -5.07 2.91 -23.74
CA ASP A 483 -3.80 3.32 -24.35
C ASP A 483 -3.11 4.48 -23.61
N SER A 484 -3.82 5.11 -22.67
CA SER A 484 -3.33 6.17 -21.79
C SER A 484 -3.54 5.76 -20.33
N PRO A 485 -2.81 4.74 -19.84
CA PRO A 485 -2.90 4.30 -18.45
C PRO A 485 -2.44 5.40 -17.49
N GLY A 486 -2.99 5.40 -16.27
CA GLY A 486 -2.55 6.30 -15.21
C GLY A 486 -1.12 5.99 -14.75
N ILE A 487 -0.46 6.98 -14.17
CA ILE A 487 0.96 6.87 -13.78
C ILE A 487 1.22 5.77 -12.74
N GLU A 488 0.27 5.52 -11.83
CA GLU A 488 0.38 4.43 -10.85
C GLU A 488 0.43 3.07 -11.55
N THR A 489 -0.45 2.88 -12.53
CA THR A 489 -0.51 1.65 -13.33
C THR A 489 0.79 1.45 -14.12
N LEU A 490 1.33 2.52 -14.72
CA LEU A 490 2.62 2.46 -15.42
C LEU A 490 3.78 2.12 -14.49
N THR A 491 3.82 2.76 -13.34
CA THR A 491 4.87 2.52 -12.33
C THR A 491 4.81 1.08 -11.82
N GLN A 492 3.60 0.55 -11.59
CA GLN A 492 3.40 -0.87 -11.24
C GLN A 492 3.86 -1.80 -12.36
N ALA A 493 3.60 -1.46 -13.62
CA ALA A 493 3.99 -2.27 -14.75
C ALA A 493 5.50 -2.46 -14.87
N VAL A 494 6.31 -1.44 -14.53
CA VAL A 494 7.78 -1.49 -14.62
C VAL A 494 8.49 -1.94 -13.34
N THR A 495 7.75 -2.21 -12.25
CA THR A 495 8.33 -2.65 -10.96
C THR A 495 8.09 -4.13 -10.66
N VAL A 496 7.55 -4.88 -11.63
CA VAL A 496 7.30 -6.32 -11.54
C VAL A 496 8.61 -7.12 -11.43
N THR A 497 8.51 -8.29 -10.79
CA THR A 497 9.63 -9.24 -10.67
C THR A 497 9.62 -10.32 -11.75
N GLU A 498 8.49 -10.52 -12.43
CA GLU A 498 8.34 -11.45 -13.54
C GLU A 498 7.65 -10.73 -14.71
N LEU A 499 8.15 -10.98 -15.91
CA LEU A 499 7.59 -10.45 -17.15
C LEU A 499 7.53 -11.57 -18.19
N ASP A 500 6.32 -11.83 -18.70
CA ASP A 500 6.05 -12.84 -19.70
C ASP A 500 5.81 -12.18 -21.07
N LEU A 501 6.78 -12.31 -21.96
CA LEU A 501 6.73 -11.75 -23.32
C LEU A 501 6.56 -12.86 -24.36
N ASP A 502 6.14 -14.06 -23.97
CA ASP A 502 6.04 -15.18 -24.89
C ASP A 502 5.07 -14.89 -26.05
N SER A 503 5.50 -15.21 -27.28
CA SER A 503 4.70 -15.04 -28.50
C SER A 503 4.20 -13.61 -28.76
N ALA A 504 4.82 -12.60 -28.14
CA ALA A 504 4.42 -11.20 -28.24
C ALA A 504 4.81 -10.53 -29.58
N GLN A 505 5.57 -11.21 -30.44
CA GLN A 505 6.15 -10.67 -31.68
C GLN A 505 7.14 -9.51 -31.43
N ILE A 506 7.79 -9.51 -30.27
CA ILE A 506 8.80 -8.52 -29.89
C ILE A 506 10.10 -8.82 -30.63
N ASP A 507 10.72 -7.82 -31.24
CA ASP A 507 11.99 -7.95 -31.99
C ASP A 507 13.20 -7.38 -31.24
N ASN A 508 12.98 -6.54 -30.21
CA ASN A 508 14.03 -5.92 -29.42
C ASN A 508 13.66 -5.78 -27.94
N LEU A 509 14.67 -5.87 -27.07
CA LEU A 509 14.52 -5.84 -25.62
C LEU A 509 14.80 -4.47 -24.98
N ILE A 510 15.00 -3.40 -25.75
CA ILE A 510 15.38 -2.07 -25.22
C ILE A 510 14.45 -1.59 -24.08
N PRO A 511 13.11 -1.75 -24.17
CA PRO A 511 12.20 -1.32 -23.10
C PRO A 511 12.44 -1.97 -21.74
N ILE A 512 13.08 -3.15 -21.69
CA ILE A 512 13.30 -3.90 -20.46
C ILE A 512 14.24 -3.20 -19.47
N THR A 513 15.05 -2.26 -19.96
CA THR A 513 15.98 -1.46 -19.16
C THR A 513 15.29 -0.61 -18.09
N ARG A 514 13.96 -0.42 -18.18
CA ARG A 514 13.15 0.25 -17.15
C ARG A 514 12.74 -0.65 -15.99
N PHE A 515 12.91 -1.97 -16.10
CA PHE A 515 12.43 -2.91 -15.10
C PHE A 515 13.47 -3.19 -14.03
N VAL A 516 13.49 -2.34 -13.01
CA VAL A 516 14.55 -2.32 -11.97
C VAL A 516 14.55 -3.52 -11.02
N ASN A 517 13.43 -4.26 -10.95
CA ASN A 517 13.22 -5.40 -10.05
C ASN A 517 13.07 -6.75 -10.78
N LEU A 518 13.26 -6.77 -12.11
CA LEU A 518 12.97 -7.95 -12.91
C LEU A 518 13.93 -9.10 -12.57
N ALA A 519 13.37 -10.21 -12.12
CA ALA A 519 14.11 -11.42 -11.76
C ALA A 519 13.83 -12.59 -12.72
N ARG A 520 12.66 -12.63 -13.35
CA ARG A 520 12.25 -13.69 -14.29
C ARG A 520 11.76 -13.08 -15.59
N LEU A 521 12.32 -13.52 -16.70
CA LEU A 521 11.93 -13.06 -18.03
C LEU A 521 11.63 -14.24 -18.93
N LYS A 522 10.45 -14.22 -19.56
CA LYS A 522 10.08 -15.14 -20.64
C LYS A 522 9.98 -14.37 -21.96
N ILE A 523 10.65 -14.84 -23.00
CA ILE A 523 10.76 -14.20 -24.33
C ILE A 523 10.59 -15.22 -25.46
N SER A 524 10.01 -16.38 -25.19
CA SER A 524 9.91 -17.49 -26.14
C SER A 524 9.05 -17.14 -27.34
N ASN A 525 9.33 -17.74 -28.50
CA ASN A 525 8.59 -17.53 -29.75
C ASN A 525 8.56 -16.07 -30.22
N ASN A 526 9.70 -15.39 -30.10
CA ASN A 526 9.90 -14.03 -30.57
C ASN A 526 11.15 -13.94 -31.46
N PRO A 527 11.18 -13.07 -32.48
CA PRO A 527 12.33 -12.88 -33.35
C PRO A 527 13.51 -12.11 -32.71
N ILE A 528 13.74 -12.25 -31.39
CA ILE A 528 14.79 -11.55 -30.65
C ILE A 528 16.14 -12.20 -30.94
N SER A 529 17.11 -11.40 -31.38
CA SER A 529 18.52 -11.81 -31.54
C SER A 529 19.48 -11.12 -30.57
N ASP A 530 19.20 -9.87 -30.22
CA ASP A 530 20.06 -9.04 -29.37
C ASP A 530 19.64 -9.09 -27.89
N LEU A 531 20.53 -9.61 -27.05
CA LEU A 531 20.37 -9.67 -25.60
C LEU A 531 21.10 -8.53 -24.86
N LEU A 532 21.75 -7.59 -25.56
CA LEU A 532 22.49 -6.48 -24.95
C LEU A 532 21.69 -5.70 -23.90
N PRO A 533 20.38 -5.40 -24.08
CA PRO A 533 19.59 -4.71 -23.06
C PRO A 533 19.55 -5.42 -21.69
N LEU A 534 19.76 -6.73 -21.64
CA LEU A 534 19.78 -7.51 -20.38
C LEU A 534 21.01 -7.23 -19.51
N SER A 535 22.08 -6.66 -20.08
CA SER A 535 23.29 -6.28 -19.32
C SER A 535 23.01 -5.19 -18.26
N GLU A 536 21.96 -4.38 -18.46
CA GLU A 536 21.50 -3.38 -17.49
C GLU A 536 20.59 -3.98 -16.40
N VAL A 537 20.01 -5.16 -16.65
CA VAL A 537 19.08 -5.85 -15.73
C VAL A 537 19.84 -6.80 -14.80
N ARG A 538 20.59 -6.23 -13.87
CA ARG A 538 21.45 -6.98 -12.93
C ARG A 538 20.70 -7.84 -11.91
N THR A 539 19.38 -7.73 -11.84
CA THR A 539 18.50 -8.49 -10.95
C THR A 539 18.04 -9.83 -11.53
N LEU A 540 18.35 -10.11 -12.79
CA LEU A 540 17.84 -11.27 -13.51
C LEU A 540 18.38 -12.59 -12.94
N VAL A 541 17.46 -13.52 -12.62
CA VAL A 541 17.74 -14.85 -12.08
C VAL A 541 17.37 -15.95 -13.07
N LYS A 542 16.28 -15.77 -13.83
CA LYS A 542 15.77 -16.76 -14.78
C LYS A 542 15.47 -16.12 -16.14
N LEU A 543 16.00 -16.73 -17.20
CA LEU A 543 15.71 -16.39 -18.59
C LEU A 543 15.14 -17.60 -19.32
N GLU A 544 13.93 -17.47 -19.85
CA GLU A 544 13.28 -18.46 -20.73
C GLU A 544 13.05 -17.82 -22.11
N GLY A 545 13.61 -18.37 -23.17
CA GLY A 545 13.63 -17.75 -24.49
C GLY A 545 13.72 -18.77 -25.61
N LYS A 546 12.80 -19.75 -25.59
CA LYS A 546 12.74 -20.81 -26.59
C LYS A 546 12.38 -20.27 -27.96
N ASN A 547 12.91 -20.87 -29.02
CA ASN A 547 12.58 -20.52 -30.41
C ASN A 547 12.75 -19.00 -30.65
N THR A 548 13.93 -18.51 -30.28
CA THR A 548 14.38 -17.12 -30.53
C THR A 548 15.51 -17.11 -31.55
N SER A 549 15.95 -15.92 -31.97
CA SER A 549 17.06 -15.73 -32.91
C SER A 549 18.38 -15.44 -32.20
N VAL A 550 18.52 -15.80 -30.92
CA VAL A 550 19.70 -15.51 -30.09
C VAL A 550 20.88 -16.37 -30.53
N GLU A 551 21.98 -15.71 -30.88
CA GLU A 551 23.24 -16.37 -31.29
C GLU A 551 24.35 -16.23 -30.24
N ASP A 552 24.42 -15.10 -29.53
CA ASP A 552 25.50 -14.74 -28.61
C ASP A 552 25.02 -14.63 -27.15
N LEU A 553 25.66 -15.37 -26.25
CA LEU A 553 25.43 -15.34 -24.80
C LEU A 553 26.45 -14.48 -24.04
N SER A 554 27.48 -13.96 -24.70
CA SER A 554 28.59 -13.25 -24.05
C SER A 554 28.16 -11.99 -23.29
N VAL A 555 27.05 -11.37 -23.71
CA VAL A 555 26.45 -10.20 -23.07
C VAL A 555 25.86 -10.50 -21.69
N LEU A 556 25.51 -11.76 -21.40
CA LEU A 556 24.92 -12.15 -20.14
C LEU A 556 25.91 -12.18 -18.97
N ARG A 557 27.22 -12.03 -19.24
CA ARG A 557 28.29 -12.09 -18.22
C ARG A 557 28.12 -11.10 -17.06
N GLU A 558 27.35 -10.03 -17.25
CA GLU A 558 27.08 -9.01 -16.22
C GLU A 558 25.91 -9.42 -15.29
N ASN A 559 25.21 -10.52 -15.59
CA ASN A 559 24.07 -11.04 -14.83
C ASN A 559 24.52 -12.11 -13.81
N ASP A 560 25.29 -11.70 -12.81
CA ASP A 560 25.86 -12.61 -11.77
C ASP A 560 24.82 -13.42 -10.98
N LEU A 561 23.56 -12.98 -10.97
CA LEU A 561 22.44 -13.62 -10.28
C LEU A 561 21.74 -14.70 -11.11
N LEU A 562 22.11 -14.87 -12.38
CA LEU A 562 21.44 -15.78 -13.30
C LEU A 562 21.71 -17.24 -12.91
N GLU A 563 20.64 -17.97 -12.64
CA GLU A 563 20.66 -19.37 -12.18
C GLU A 563 20.16 -20.34 -13.26
N PHE A 564 19.32 -19.84 -14.18
CA PHE A 564 18.62 -20.64 -15.17
C PHE A 564 18.53 -19.91 -16.51
N ILE A 565 18.97 -20.58 -17.58
CA ILE A 565 18.81 -20.15 -18.98
C ILE A 565 18.14 -21.28 -19.77
N ASP A 566 17.06 -20.97 -20.48
CA ASP A 566 16.46 -21.86 -21.47
C ASP A 566 16.34 -21.16 -22.82
N LEU A 567 17.12 -21.62 -23.81
CA LEU A 567 17.20 -21.12 -25.18
C LEU A 567 17.04 -22.28 -26.17
N GLU A 568 16.17 -23.23 -25.84
CA GLU A 568 15.82 -24.34 -26.74
C GLU A 568 15.36 -23.82 -28.11
N PHE A 569 15.88 -24.43 -29.18
CA PHE A 569 15.68 -24.06 -30.58
C PHE A 569 16.15 -22.66 -30.97
N SER A 570 17.00 -22.03 -30.17
CA SER A 570 17.68 -20.78 -30.54
C SER A 570 19.06 -21.07 -31.14
N PRO A 571 19.52 -20.33 -32.16
CA PRO A 571 20.74 -20.60 -32.92
C PRO A 571 22.03 -20.18 -32.18
N VAL A 572 22.14 -20.49 -30.88
CA VAL A 572 23.31 -20.16 -30.05
C VAL A 572 24.57 -20.77 -30.67
N GLN A 573 25.59 -19.95 -30.90
CA GLN A 573 26.81 -20.33 -31.61
C GLN A 573 27.93 -20.81 -30.68
N SER A 574 27.94 -20.41 -29.41
CA SER A 574 28.89 -20.87 -28.41
C SER A 574 28.31 -20.79 -27.01
N ILE A 575 28.68 -21.74 -26.16
CA ILE A 575 28.23 -21.84 -24.76
C ILE A 575 29.33 -21.52 -23.75
N LEU A 576 30.58 -21.32 -24.19
CA LEU A 576 31.72 -21.15 -23.28
C LEU A 576 31.64 -19.87 -22.43
N SER A 577 30.93 -18.84 -22.89
CA SER A 577 30.77 -17.58 -22.15
C SER A 577 30.03 -17.75 -20.81
N VAL A 578 29.18 -18.77 -20.68
CA VAL A 578 28.42 -19.05 -19.45
C VAL A 578 29.30 -19.52 -18.30
N THR A 579 30.56 -19.90 -18.56
CA THR A 579 31.54 -20.24 -17.53
C THR A 579 31.76 -19.09 -16.53
N SER A 580 31.58 -17.85 -17.00
CA SER A 580 31.69 -16.64 -16.18
C SER A 580 30.54 -16.42 -15.20
N LEU A 581 29.39 -17.11 -15.38
CA LEU A 581 28.18 -16.90 -14.58
C LEU A 581 28.21 -17.74 -13.30
N PRO A 582 28.49 -17.14 -12.12
CA PRO A 582 28.85 -17.90 -10.93
C PRO A 582 27.71 -18.73 -10.32
N ARG A 583 26.45 -18.40 -10.64
CA ARG A 583 25.25 -19.05 -10.07
C ARG A 583 24.48 -19.92 -11.05
N LEU A 584 24.88 -19.95 -12.31
CA LEU A 584 24.16 -20.71 -13.33
C LEU A 584 24.20 -22.19 -12.98
N THR A 585 23.05 -22.85 -12.87
CA THR A 585 22.95 -24.29 -12.58
C THR A 585 22.24 -25.05 -13.70
N PHE A 586 21.51 -24.35 -14.57
CA PHE A 586 20.76 -24.93 -15.66
C PHE A 586 20.94 -24.13 -16.95
N LEU A 587 21.29 -24.83 -18.03
CA LEU A 587 21.41 -24.28 -19.38
C LEU A 587 20.73 -25.22 -20.38
N ASN A 588 19.65 -24.78 -21.00
CA ASN A 588 19.04 -25.48 -22.12
C ASN A 588 19.37 -24.79 -23.45
N VAL A 589 20.07 -25.51 -24.32
CA VAL A 589 20.50 -25.10 -25.66
C VAL A 589 20.20 -26.23 -26.67
N ASN A 590 19.16 -27.02 -26.41
CA ASN A 590 18.73 -28.08 -27.31
C ASN A 590 18.34 -27.48 -28.68
N GLY A 591 18.88 -28.02 -29.77
CA GLY A 591 18.65 -27.48 -31.12
C GLY A 591 19.49 -26.25 -31.48
N ALA A 592 20.44 -25.84 -30.65
CA ALA A 592 21.38 -24.77 -30.95
C ALA A 592 22.46 -25.16 -31.97
N ALA A 593 23.20 -24.16 -32.47
CA ALA A 593 24.16 -24.29 -33.58
C ALA A 593 25.64 -24.35 -33.14
N PHE A 594 25.91 -24.51 -31.84
CA PHE A 594 27.27 -24.55 -31.30
C PHE A 594 27.99 -25.87 -31.57
N ASP A 595 29.32 -25.87 -31.48
CA ASP A 595 30.12 -27.09 -31.58
C ASP A 595 29.97 -27.95 -30.30
N GLN A 596 29.44 -29.16 -30.43
CA GLN A 596 29.25 -30.08 -29.30
C GLN A 596 30.57 -30.46 -28.60
N SER A 597 31.73 -30.24 -29.25
CA SER A 597 33.05 -30.38 -28.61
C SER A 597 33.29 -29.38 -27.46
N GLU A 598 32.47 -28.33 -27.34
CA GLU A 598 32.49 -27.39 -26.21
C GLU A 598 31.95 -28.00 -24.92
N ILE A 599 31.07 -29.01 -24.97
CA ILE A 599 30.39 -29.57 -23.78
C ILE A 599 31.39 -30.11 -22.75
N PRO A 600 32.36 -30.98 -23.11
CA PRO A 600 33.29 -31.48 -22.12
C PRO A 600 34.17 -30.37 -21.53
N ASN A 601 34.57 -29.38 -22.34
CA ASN A 601 35.34 -28.24 -21.89
C ASN A 601 34.57 -27.42 -20.85
N LEU A 602 33.27 -27.19 -21.08
CA LEU A 602 32.37 -26.55 -20.13
C LEU A 602 32.25 -27.37 -18.84
N LEU A 603 31.93 -28.66 -18.93
CA LEU A 603 31.71 -29.53 -17.76
C LEU A 603 32.97 -29.81 -16.93
N ILE A 604 34.17 -29.64 -17.50
CA ILE A 604 35.42 -29.67 -16.75
C ILE A 604 35.55 -28.44 -15.85
N GLN A 605 35.17 -27.26 -16.35
CA GLN A 605 35.24 -26.00 -15.60
C GLN A 605 34.05 -25.82 -14.65
N ARG A 606 32.85 -26.26 -15.09
CA ARG A 606 31.56 -26.10 -14.43
C ARG A 606 30.81 -27.43 -14.36
N PRO A 607 31.25 -28.36 -13.50
CA PRO A 607 30.58 -29.66 -13.31
C PRO A 607 29.21 -29.55 -12.62
N ASP A 608 28.88 -28.38 -12.11
CA ASP A 608 27.63 -28.04 -11.41
C ASP A 608 26.48 -27.66 -12.36
N ILE A 609 26.77 -27.36 -13.63
CA ILE A 609 25.75 -26.97 -14.61
C ILE A 609 25.14 -28.21 -15.26
N ASN A 610 23.81 -28.30 -15.22
CA ASN A 610 23.06 -29.21 -16.07
C ASN A 610 22.86 -28.60 -17.45
N VAL A 611 23.48 -29.18 -18.48
CA VAL A 611 23.39 -28.69 -19.87
C VAL A 611 22.48 -29.60 -20.69
N VAL A 612 21.37 -29.05 -21.16
CA VAL A 612 20.41 -29.74 -22.03
C VAL A 612 20.73 -29.43 -23.50
N TYR A 613 21.10 -30.47 -24.25
CA TYR A 613 21.46 -30.43 -25.68
C TYR A 613 21.23 -31.84 -26.26
N ARG A 614 20.91 -32.03 -27.55
CA ARG A 614 20.66 -33.36 -28.18
C ARG A 614 19.55 -34.21 -27.51
N THR A 615 18.45 -33.59 -27.08
CA THR A 615 17.34 -34.26 -26.37
C THR A 615 16.78 -35.49 -27.12
N ASP A 616 16.55 -35.38 -28.44
CA ASP A 616 15.98 -36.48 -29.25
C ASP A 616 16.91 -37.71 -29.33
N GLU A 617 18.22 -37.47 -29.40
CA GLU A 617 19.25 -38.51 -29.40
C GLU A 617 19.23 -39.28 -28.06
N LEU A 618 19.22 -38.56 -26.93
CA LEU A 618 19.21 -39.17 -25.60
C LEU A 618 17.90 -39.92 -25.33
N ASN A 619 16.77 -39.40 -25.76
CA ASN A 619 15.48 -40.09 -25.61
C ASN A 619 15.44 -41.39 -26.44
N SER A 620 15.95 -41.33 -27.68
CA SER A 620 16.06 -42.51 -28.55
C SER A 620 17.03 -43.54 -27.97
N TRP A 621 18.16 -43.08 -27.45
CA TRP A 621 19.14 -43.92 -26.75
C TRP A 621 18.50 -44.62 -25.55
N TRP A 622 17.84 -43.90 -24.65
CA TRP A 622 17.20 -44.48 -23.47
C TRP A 622 16.17 -45.54 -23.86
N SER A 623 15.33 -45.24 -24.85
CA SER A 623 14.30 -46.16 -25.34
C SER A 623 14.86 -47.41 -26.05
N SER A 624 16.13 -47.36 -26.46
CA SER A 624 16.83 -48.49 -27.12
C SER A 624 17.59 -49.38 -26.14
N LEU A 625 17.70 -48.98 -24.87
CA LEU A 625 18.39 -49.76 -23.85
C LEU A 625 17.67 -51.08 -23.58
N ASP A 626 18.44 -52.13 -23.29
CA ASP A 626 17.87 -53.34 -22.72
C ASP A 626 17.55 -53.16 -21.23
N ALA A 627 16.75 -54.07 -20.68
CA ALA A 627 16.34 -54.03 -19.28
C ALA A 627 17.51 -54.11 -18.28
N GLN A 628 18.66 -54.68 -18.69
CA GLN A 628 19.84 -54.76 -17.83
C GLN A 628 20.49 -53.38 -17.70
N TRP A 629 20.69 -52.68 -18.81
CA TRP A 629 21.21 -51.32 -18.85
C TRP A 629 20.30 -50.31 -18.14
N GLU A 630 18.99 -50.38 -18.37
CA GLU A 630 18.02 -49.57 -17.63
C GLU A 630 18.16 -49.78 -16.11
N THR A 631 18.25 -51.04 -15.67
CA THR A 631 18.41 -51.37 -14.24
C THR A 631 19.69 -50.79 -13.66
N VAL A 632 20.80 -50.87 -14.39
CA VAL A 632 22.10 -50.32 -13.98
C VAL A 632 22.01 -48.82 -13.79
N PHE A 633 21.52 -48.09 -14.79
CA PHE A 633 21.45 -46.63 -14.73
C PHE A 633 20.44 -46.14 -13.71
N ARG A 634 19.26 -46.77 -13.63
CA ARG A 634 18.25 -46.43 -12.62
C ARG A 634 18.78 -46.61 -11.20
N LYS A 635 19.53 -47.68 -10.94
CA LYS A 635 20.12 -47.91 -9.62
C LYS A 635 21.25 -46.92 -9.32
N GLN A 636 22.16 -46.69 -10.26
CA GLN A 636 23.34 -45.86 -10.00
C GLN A 636 23.00 -44.37 -9.89
N PHE A 637 22.04 -43.89 -10.68
CA PHE A 637 21.65 -42.47 -10.74
C PHE A 637 20.31 -42.18 -10.05
N SER A 638 19.72 -43.16 -9.37
CA SER A 638 18.42 -43.04 -8.69
C SER A 638 17.29 -42.56 -9.62
N LEU A 639 17.23 -43.10 -10.84
CA LEU A 639 16.27 -42.65 -11.86
C LEU A 639 14.91 -43.36 -11.74
N PRO A 640 13.81 -42.64 -12.05
CA PRO A 640 12.49 -43.26 -12.21
C PRO A 640 12.47 -44.19 -13.43
N GLU A 641 11.35 -44.89 -13.64
CA GLU A 641 11.15 -45.76 -14.82
C GLU A 641 11.23 -44.97 -16.13
N ASN A 642 10.61 -43.80 -16.16
CA ASN A 642 10.68 -42.85 -17.29
C ASN A 642 11.40 -41.58 -16.82
N PRO A 643 12.74 -41.49 -16.96
CA PRO A 643 13.48 -40.28 -16.62
C PRO A 643 13.09 -39.11 -17.52
N ASN A 644 13.10 -37.90 -16.95
CA ASN A 644 12.86 -36.69 -17.72
C ASN A 644 14.14 -36.22 -18.46
N THR A 645 13.99 -35.22 -19.32
CA THR A 645 15.09 -34.64 -20.09
C THR A 645 16.28 -34.25 -19.20
N GLU A 646 16.04 -33.51 -18.13
CA GLU A 646 17.10 -33.04 -17.24
C GLU A 646 17.90 -34.20 -16.62
N GLN A 647 17.20 -35.25 -16.20
CA GLN A 647 17.80 -36.45 -15.60
C GLN A 647 18.68 -37.22 -16.59
N LEU A 648 18.26 -37.34 -17.85
CA LEU A 648 19.06 -37.99 -18.89
C LEU A 648 20.34 -37.20 -19.20
N HIS A 649 20.26 -35.88 -19.19
CA HIS A 649 21.43 -35.02 -19.41
C HIS A 649 22.40 -35.07 -18.24
N LEU A 650 21.91 -35.01 -17.00
CA LEU A 650 22.71 -35.21 -15.80
C LEU A 650 23.43 -36.57 -15.81
N LEU A 651 22.73 -37.63 -16.21
CA LEU A 651 23.34 -38.96 -16.38
C LEU A 651 24.46 -38.92 -17.42
N SER A 652 24.20 -38.41 -18.62
CA SER A 652 25.18 -38.42 -19.73
C SER A 652 26.38 -37.48 -19.50
N ALA A 653 26.20 -36.47 -18.64
CA ALA A 653 27.24 -35.54 -18.20
C ALA A 653 28.14 -36.11 -17.09
N SER A 654 27.81 -37.27 -16.52
CA SER A 654 28.57 -37.86 -15.42
C SER A 654 30.02 -38.11 -15.81
N SER A 655 30.93 -37.69 -14.93
CA SER A 655 32.37 -37.92 -15.12
C SER A 655 32.85 -39.27 -14.61
N GLU A 656 31.98 -40.02 -13.93
CA GLU A 656 32.32 -41.29 -13.28
C GLU A 656 31.20 -42.33 -13.47
N LEU A 657 31.59 -43.56 -13.78
CA LEU A 657 30.67 -44.70 -13.91
C LEU A 657 31.30 -45.98 -13.34
N SER A 658 30.49 -46.81 -12.66
CA SER A 658 30.95 -48.04 -12.00
C SER A 658 29.97 -49.19 -12.25
N LEU A 659 30.43 -50.17 -13.01
CA LEU A 659 29.72 -51.36 -13.47
C LEU A 659 30.28 -52.59 -12.74
N ARG A 660 29.63 -53.02 -11.65
CA ARG A 660 30.10 -54.12 -10.79
C ARG A 660 29.13 -55.28 -10.75
N SER A 661 29.60 -56.49 -11.07
CA SER A 661 28.79 -57.72 -11.04
C SER A 661 27.48 -57.57 -11.83
N VAL A 662 27.61 -57.01 -13.04
CA VAL A 662 26.50 -56.69 -13.94
C VAL A 662 26.48 -57.63 -15.13
N GLY A 663 25.27 -58.01 -15.57
CA GLY A 663 25.06 -58.99 -16.64
C GLY A 663 25.23 -58.46 -18.07
N ILE A 664 25.88 -57.32 -18.27
CA ILE A 664 25.96 -56.60 -19.55
C ILE A 664 27.13 -57.10 -20.43
N PRO A 665 26.86 -57.63 -21.63
CA PRO A 665 27.93 -58.14 -22.51
C PRO A 665 28.51 -57.08 -23.46
N ASP A 666 27.78 -55.99 -23.70
CA ASP A 666 28.15 -54.93 -24.66
C ASP A 666 28.22 -53.56 -23.99
N LEU A 667 29.30 -52.81 -24.26
CA LEU A 667 29.58 -51.47 -23.73
C LEU A 667 29.12 -50.33 -24.65
N THR A 668 28.51 -50.62 -25.80
CA THR A 668 28.03 -49.60 -26.75
C THR A 668 27.16 -48.51 -26.10
N PRO A 669 26.26 -48.81 -25.13
CA PRO A 669 25.45 -47.79 -24.46
C PRO A 669 26.23 -46.70 -23.71
N LEU A 670 27.54 -46.89 -23.47
CA LEU A 670 28.38 -45.88 -22.83
C LEU A 670 28.78 -44.73 -23.77
N ALA A 671 28.53 -44.83 -25.07
CA ALA A 671 28.92 -43.82 -26.05
C ALA A 671 28.30 -42.43 -25.80
N VAL A 672 27.16 -42.36 -25.10
CA VAL A 672 26.51 -41.07 -24.79
C VAL A 672 27.24 -40.25 -23.71
N PHE A 673 28.13 -40.87 -22.93
CA PHE A 673 28.82 -40.19 -21.83
C PHE A 673 30.01 -39.36 -22.33
N VAL A 674 29.76 -38.10 -22.70
CA VAL A 674 30.77 -37.22 -23.33
C VAL A 674 31.81 -36.68 -22.36
N ASN A 675 31.58 -36.79 -21.04
CA ASN A 675 32.43 -36.23 -19.98
C ASN A 675 33.07 -37.32 -19.10
N LEU A 676 33.01 -38.59 -19.51
CA LEU A 676 33.47 -39.71 -18.69
C LEU A 676 34.99 -39.68 -18.52
N ARG A 677 35.45 -39.52 -17.28
CA ARG A 677 36.88 -39.51 -16.92
C ARG A 677 37.29 -40.73 -16.10
N ARG A 678 36.35 -41.38 -15.43
CA ARG A 678 36.59 -42.61 -14.66
C ARG A 678 35.56 -43.66 -15.01
N LEU A 679 36.04 -44.82 -15.44
CA LEU A 679 35.20 -45.99 -15.71
C LEU A 679 35.75 -47.19 -14.94
N GLU A 680 34.89 -47.82 -14.16
CA GLU A 680 35.17 -49.12 -13.54
C GLU A 680 34.20 -50.17 -14.07
N VAL A 681 34.75 -51.28 -14.57
CA VAL A 681 34.04 -52.50 -14.91
C VAL A 681 34.69 -53.64 -14.15
N PHE A 682 33.91 -54.28 -13.30
CA PHE A 682 34.36 -55.38 -12.44
C PHE A 682 33.37 -56.52 -12.53
N ASP A 683 33.85 -57.74 -12.80
CA ASP A 683 33.01 -58.94 -12.83
C ASP A 683 31.81 -58.77 -13.78
N ALA A 684 32.10 -58.65 -15.08
CA ALA A 684 31.08 -58.49 -16.12
C ALA A 684 31.39 -59.38 -17.32
N PRO A 685 30.39 -59.96 -18.00
CA PRO A 685 30.58 -60.87 -19.12
C PRO A 685 30.92 -60.13 -20.44
N ILE A 686 31.75 -59.08 -20.37
CA ILE A 686 32.17 -58.33 -21.55
C ILE A 686 33.27 -59.09 -22.30
N SER A 687 33.14 -59.16 -23.63
CA SER A 687 34.11 -59.80 -24.52
C SER A 687 34.87 -58.81 -25.41
N SER A 688 34.43 -57.55 -25.46
CA SER A 688 35.04 -56.50 -26.29
C SER A 688 35.05 -55.16 -25.56
N VAL A 689 36.14 -54.41 -25.76
CA VAL A 689 36.31 -53.02 -25.28
C VAL A 689 36.33 -52.02 -26.43
N ALA A 690 35.94 -52.44 -27.64
CA ALA A 690 35.89 -51.57 -28.81
C ALA A 690 35.11 -50.26 -28.58
N PRO A 691 33.95 -50.24 -27.88
CA PRO A 691 33.22 -49.00 -27.60
C PRO A 691 34.01 -47.96 -26.78
N LEU A 692 35.05 -48.37 -26.06
CA LEU A 692 35.85 -47.45 -25.23
C LEU A 692 36.81 -46.59 -26.06
N SER A 693 37.09 -46.93 -27.32
CA SER A 693 38.10 -46.22 -28.14
C SER A 693 37.77 -44.75 -28.41
N ALA A 694 36.50 -44.36 -28.28
CA ALA A 694 36.04 -42.98 -28.48
C ALA A 694 36.05 -42.13 -27.19
N MET A 695 36.32 -42.73 -26.02
CA MET A 695 36.24 -42.06 -24.72
C MET A 695 37.56 -41.37 -24.35
N ASN A 696 37.96 -40.41 -25.19
CA ASN A 696 39.28 -39.78 -25.14
C ASN A 696 39.57 -38.98 -23.86
N LEU A 697 38.57 -38.74 -23.01
CA LEU A 697 38.72 -38.03 -21.72
C LEU A 697 38.98 -38.97 -20.53
N LEU A 698 39.01 -40.28 -20.73
CA LEU A 698 39.31 -41.23 -19.66
C LEU A 698 40.71 -41.00 -19.08
N THR A 699 40.74 -40.74 -17.78
CA THR A 699 41.97 -40.64 -16.97
C THR A 699 42.16 -41.87 -16.10
N LYS A 700 41.07 -42.57 -15.77
CA LYS A 700 41.11 -43.80 -14.98
C LYS A 700 40.20 -44.86 -15.59
N LEU A 701 40.77 -46.02 -15.85
CA LEU A 701 40.03 -47.15 -16.41
C LEU A 701 40.37 -48.42 -15.62
N LYS A 702 39.34 -49.08 -15.10
CA LYS A 702 39.46 -50.40 -14.48
C LYS A 702 38.58 -51.39 -15.22
N LEU A 703 39.18 -52.46 -15.70
CA LEU A 703 38.57 -53.60 -16.36
C LEU A 703 39.11 -54.86 -15.68
N SER A 704 38.42 -55.33 -14.64
CA SER A 704 38.92 -56.40 -13.80
C SER A 704 37.94 -57.57 -13.73
N GLN A 705 38.46 -58.81 -13.77
CA GLN A 705 37.65 -60.03 -13.85
C GLN A 705 36.69 -60.01 -15.06
N VAL A 706 37.23 -59.71 -16.24
CA VAL A 706 36.48 -59.68 -17.51
C VAL A 706 37.16 -60.55 -18.57
N ALA A 707 36.37 -61.12 -19.48
CA ALA A 707 36.85 -62.09 -20.49
C ALA A 707 37.48 -61.44 -21.74
N VAL A 708 37.98 -60.20 -21.61
CA VAL A 708 38.55 -59.42 -22.71
C VAL A 708 39.99 -59.84 -22.97
N THR A 709 40.33 -60.05 -24.25
CA THR A 709 41.67 -60.39 -24.72
C THR A 709 42.27 -59.33 -25.65
N ASP A 710 41.46 -58.68 -26.48
CA ASP A 710 41.88 -57.61 -27.37
C ASP A 710 41.74 -56.25 -26.69
N PHE A 711 42.88 -55.59 -26.46
CA PHE A 711 42.98 -54.27 -25.84
C PHE A 711 43.45 -53.19 -26.82
N LEU A 712 43.61 -53.50 -28.11
CA LEU A 712 43.99 -52.51 -29.13
C LEU A 712 43.10 -51.26 -29.13
N PRO A 713 41.76 -51.35 -28.88
CA PRO A 713 40.91 -50.16 -28.77
C PRO A 713 41.35 -49.13 -27.73
N LEU A 714 42.14 -49.51 -26.72
CA LEU A 714 42.61 -48.60 -25.68
C LEU A 714 43.81 -47.73 -26.12
N SER A 715 44.47 -48.03 -27.25
CA SER A 715 45.74 -47.41 -27.62
C SER A 715 45.67 -45.90 -27.86
N GLY A 716 44.48 -45.38 -28.15
CA GLY A 716 44.22 -43.95 -28.39
C GLY A 716 43.90 -43.14 -27.14
N LEU A 717 43.74 -43.76 -25.97
CA LEU A 717 43.31 -43.11 -24.73
C LEU A 717 44.49 -42.42 -24.01
N SER A 718 45.12 -41.46 -24.68
CA SER A 718 46.38 -40.84 -24.27
C SER A 718 46.34 -40.10 -22.93
N LEU A 719 45.16 -39.75 -22.41
CA LEU A 719 44.97 -39.10 -21.11
C LEU A 719 44.90 -40.09 -19.92
N LEU A 720 45.00 -41.40 -20.16
CA LEU A 720 44.94 -42.40 -19.08
C LEU A 720 46.13 -42.27 -18.13
N GLU A 721 45.84 -42.05 -16.85
CA GLU A 721 46.79 -42.02 -15.75
C GLU A 721 46.77 -43.31 -14.91
N GLU A 722 45.61 -43.95 -14.78
CA GLU A 722 45.45 -45.20 -14.02
C GLU A 722 44.72 -46.25 -14.86
N LEU A 723 45.34 -47.42 -15.03
CA LEU A 723 44.80 -48.53 -15.79
C LEU A 723 44.90 -49.84 -14.98
N ASP A 724 43.76 -50.48 -14.74
CA ASP A 724 43.68 -51.79 -14.09
C ASP A 724 43.04 -52.80 -15.04
N LEU A 725 43.83 -53.76 -15.51
CA LEU A 725 43.45 -54.89 -16.35
C LEU A 725 43.63 -56.23 -15.61
N SER A 726 43.51 -56.23 -14.28
CA SER A 726 43.73 -57.43 -13.47
C SER A 726 42.72 -58.54 -13.73
N ASN A 727 43.17 -59.78 -13.71
CA ASN A 727 42.34 -60.96 -13.98
C ASN A 727 41.60 -60.88 -15.33
N THR A 728 42.31 -60.41 -16.37
CA THR A 728 41.82 -60.37 -17.76
C THR A 728 42.61 -61.33 -18.65
N GLY A 729 42.19 -61.45 -19.92
CA GLY A 729 42.86 -62.26 -20.93
C GLY A 729 44.02 -61.58 -21.66
N ILE A 730 44.59 -60.49 -21.12
CA ILE A 730 45.72 -59.78 -21.78
C ILE A 730 46.97 -60.66 -21.87
N GLU A 731 47.50 -60.84 -23.08
CA GLU A 731 48.72 -61.62 -23.35
C GLU A 731 49.92 -60.78 -23.81
N GLY A 732 49.70 -59.54 -24.21
CA GLY A 732 50.74 -58.62 -24.69
C GLY A 732 50.39 -57.15 -24.43
N LEU A 733 51.43 -56.32 -24.30
CA LEU A 733 51.29 -54.93 -23.85
C LEU A 733 51.47 -53.88 -24.96
N VAL A 734 51.61 -54.32 -26.21
CA VAL A 734 51.66 -53.40 -27.38
C VAL A 734 50.44 -52.46 -27.43
N PRO A 735 49.21 -52.90 -27.14
CA PRO A 735 48.05 -52.00 -27.13
C PRO A 735 48.17 -50.79 -26.19
N ILE A 736 48.95 -50.89 -25.12
CA ILE A 736 49.05 -49.83 -24.10
C ILE A 736 50.40 -49.09 -24.14
N SER A 737 51.26 -49.37 -25.12
CA SER A 737 52.62 -48.81 -25.17
C SER A 737 52.68 -47.30 -25.40
N ASN A 738 51.60 -46.71 -25.91
CA ASN A 738 51.51 -45.28 -26.22
C ASN A 738 50.79 -44.47 -25.12
N LEU A 739 50.39 -45.10 -24.01
CA LEU A 739 49.73 -44.44 -22.88
C LEU A 739 50.75 -43.72 -22.00
N ILE A 740 51.44 -42.73 -22.57
CA ILE A 740 52.63 -42.11 -21.96
C ILE A 740 52.35 -41.37 -20.65
N GLU A 741 51.11 -40.97 -20.39
CA GLU A 741 50.66 -40.33 -19.13
C GLU A 741 50.36 -41.34 -18.02
N LEU A 742 50.48 -42.65 -18.29
CA LEU A 742 50.11 -43.70 -17.35
C LEU A 742 51.05 -43.73 -16.14
N LYS A 743 50.49 -43.48 -14.96
CA LYS A 743 51.16 -43.48 -13.65
C LYS A 743 50.97 -44.79 -12.89
N LYS A 744 49.82 -45.46 -13.06
CA LYS A 744 49.53 -46.73 -12.37
C LYS A 744 49.02 -47.77 -13.35
N LEU A 745 49.64 -48.95 -13.34
CA LEU A 745 49.25 -50.09 -14.15
C LEU A 745 49.10 -51.33 -13.28
N ASN A 746 47.90 -51.92 -13.26
CA ASN A 746 47.66 -53.23 -12.65
C ASN A 746 47.32 -54.24 -13.76
N ILE A 747 48.14 -55.27 -13.90
CA ILE A 747 47.98 -56.39 -14.84
C ILE A 747 48.14 -57.72 -14.11
N SER A 748 47.84 -57.74 -12.81
CA SER A 748 47.95 -58.92 -11.95
C SER A 748 46.91 -60.00 -12.32
N GLY A 749 47.22 -61.27 -12.06
CA GLY A 749 46.30 -62.38 -12.33
C GLY A 749 46.06 -62.65 -13.83
N THR A 750 46.99 -62.24 -14.70
CA THR A 750 46.91 -62.41 -16.16
C THR A 750 47.90 -63.48 -16.66
N ASN A 751 47.74 -63.92 -17.91
CA ASN A 751 48.65 -64.92 -18.52
C ASN A 751 49.92 -64.33 -19.14
N LEU A 752 50.25 -63.07 -18.81
CA LEU A 752 51.34 -62.32 -19.41
C LEU A 752 52.72 -62.99 -19.20
N LYS A 753 53.52 -63.08 -20.28
CA LYS A 753 54.87 -63.70 -20.27
C LYS A 753 56.01 -62.68 -20.35
N THR A 754 55.74 -61.47 -20.82
CA THR A 754 56.74 -60.42 -21.10
C THR A 754 56.19 -59.04 -20.80
N LEU A 755 57.05 -58.12 -20.36
CA LEU A 755 56.73 -56.69 -20.16
C LEU A 755 57.08 -55.82 -21.38
N LYS A 756 57.41 -56.43 -22.52
CA LYS A 756 57.70 -55.69 -23.76
C LYS A 756 56.47 -54.88 -24.18
N GLY A 757 56.66 -53.59 -24.41
CA GLY A 757 55.61 -52.59 -24.63
C GLY A 757 55.56 -51.53 -23.53
N LEU A 758 56.17 -51.77 -22.35
CA LEU A 758 56.19 -50.79 -21.26
C LEU A 758 57.38 -49.81 -21.32
N GLU A 759 58.37 -50.03 -22.18
CA GLU A 759 59.64 -49.29 -22.21
C GLU A 759 59.46 -47.77 -22.39
N SER A 760 58.37 -47.35 -23.04
CA SER A 760 58.02 -45.95 -23.31
C SER A 760 57.24 -45.26 -22.20
N LEU A 761 56.71 -45.98 -21.21
CA LEU A 761 55.82 -45.44 -20.18
C LEU A 761 56.59 -44.77 -19.04
N ARG A 762 57.30 -43.68 -19.36
CA ARG A 762 58.21 -43.00 -18.43
C ARG A 762 57.50 -42.36 -17.23
N ALA A 763 56.20 -42.10 -17.31
CA ALA A 763 55.39 -41.59 -16.20
C ALA A 763 55.00 -42.66 -15.16
N LEU A 764 55.25 -43.94 -15.45
CA LEU A 764 54.78 -45.06 -14.63
C LEU A 764 55.44 -45.06 -13.25
N GLU A 765 54.61 -44.97 -12.21
CA GLU A 765 54.99 -44.93 -10.80
C GLU A 765 54.66 -46.23 -10.06
N GLU A 766 53.52 -46.86 -10.36
CA GLU A 766 53.10 -48.12 -9.74
C GLU A 766 52.82 -49.18 -10.81
N LEU A 767 53.44 -50.35 -10.65
CA LEU A 767 53.22 -51.51 -11.51
C LEU A 767 52.88 -52.74 -10.67
N ASP A 768 51.72 -53.34 -10.93
CA ASP A 768 51.33 -54.63 -10.35
C ASP A 768 51.28 -55.72 -11.43
N VAL A 769 52.18 -56.69 -11.32
CA VAL A 769 52.33 -57.86 -12.20
C VAL A 769 52.23 -59.16 -11.40
N ALA A 770 51.64 -59.12 -10.20
CA ALA A 770 51.52 -60.28 -9.34
C ALA A 770 50.67 -61.39 -9.98
N SER A 771 50.96 -62.65 -9.66
CA SER A 771 50.21 -63.81 -10.21
C SER A 771 50.19 -63.84 -11.74
N THR A 772 51.35 -63.66 -12.38
CA THR A 772 51.54 -63.72 -13.84
C THR A 772 52.60 -64.76 -14.23
N ASN A 773 52.70 -65.08 -15.52
CA ASN A 773 53.70 -66.03 -16.04
C ASN A 773 55.06 -65.40 -16.39
N LEU A 774 55.34 -64.20 -15.87
CA LEU A 774 56.48 -63.37 -16.23
C LEU A 774 57.83 -64.00 -15.85
N ARG A 775 58.82 -63.94 -16.77
CA ARG A 775 60.18 -64.50 -16.56
C ARG A 775 61.30 -63.48 -16.48
N SER A 776 61.06 -62.21 -16.83
CA SER A 776 62.08 -61.17 -16.86
C SER A 776 61.51 -59.78 -16.58
N LEU A 777 62.23 -58.97 -15.79
CA LEU A 777 61.94 -57.56 -15.55
C LEU A 777 62.72 -56.62 -16.50
N LYS A 778 63.52 -57.15 -17.43
CA LYS A 778 64.40 -56.33 -18.30
C LYS A 778 63.70 -55.13 -18.99
N PRO A 779 62.48 -55.27 -19.54
CA PRO A 779 61.80 -54.15 -20.21
C PRO A 779 61.55 -52.92 -19.33
N ILE A 780 61.45 -53.09 -18.01
CA ILE A 780 61.12 -51.98 -17.09
C ILE A 780 62.34 -51.37 -16.38
N PHE A 781 63.57 -51.85 -16.65
CA PHE A 781 64.79 -51.28 -16.07
C PHE A 781 65.05 -49.82 -16.47
N GLY A 782 64.44 -49.35 -17.56
CA GLY A 782 64.59 -47.99 -18.06
C GLY A 782 63.51 -47.01 -17.57
N LEU A 783 62.64 -47.41 -16.65
CA LEU A 783 61.55 -46.58 -16.15
C LEU A 783 62.01 -45.73 -14.95
N PRO A 784 62.21 -44.41 -15.12
CA PRO A 784 62.88 -43.58 -14.12
C PRO A 784 62.00 -43.27 -12.90
N ASN A 785 60.67 -43.34 -13.05
CA ASN A 785 59.72 -42.89 -12.03
C ASN A 785 59.06 -44.02 -11.26
N LEU A 786 59.47 -45.27 -11.46
CA LEU A 786 58.80 -46.42 -10.86
C LEU A 786 59.09 -46.50 -9.36
N LYS A 787 58.09 -46.19 -8.54
CA LYS A 787 58.15 -46.16 -7.07
C LYS A 787 57.70 -47.46 -6.43
N LYS A 788 56.86 -48.26 -7.10
CA LYS A 788 56.30 -49.49 -6.53
C LYS A 788 56.13 -50.57 -7.57
N LEU A 789 56.60 -51.78 -7.23
CA LEU A 789 56.49 -52.96 -8.06
C LEU A 789 55.98 -54.15 -7.23
N SER A 790 54.78 -54.65 -7.54
CA SER A 790 54.26 -55.92 -7.01
C SER A 790 54.50 -57.04 -8.03
N CYS A 791 55.27 -58.07 -7.67
CA CYS A 791 55.62 -59.15 -8.60
C CYS A 791 55.70 -60.55 -7.94
N PHE A 792 54.99 -60.75 -6.83
CA PHE A 792 54.87 -62.05 -6.16
C PHE A 792 54.04 -63.05 -6.98
N ASN A 793 54.22 -64.35 -6.73
CA ASN A 793 53.57 -65.42 -7.50
C ASN A 793 53.84 -65.32 -9.02
N THR A 794 55.10 -65.14 -9.41
CA THR A 794 55.54 -65.08 -10.82
C THR A 794 56.62 -66.12 -11.12
N ASN A 795 56.96 -66.32 -12.40
CA ASN A 795 58.08 -67.18 -12.83
C ASN A 795 59.44 -66.43 -12.83
N LEU A 796 59.55 -65.35 -12.05
CA LEU A 796 60.79 -64.57 -11.92
C LEU A 796 61.80 -65.30 -11.04
N ASN A 797 63.07 -65.32 -11.47
CA ASN A 797 64.16 -65.79 -10.62
C ASN A 797 64.46 -64.74 -9.55
N SER A 798 64.61 -65.16 -8.28
CA SER A 798 64.97 -64.29 -7.15
C SER A 798 66.22 -63.43 -7.42
N ARG A 799 67.19 -63.92 -8.20
CA ARG A 799 68.38 -63.13 -8.61
C ARG A 799 68.02 -61.96 -9.52
N ALA A 800 67.06 -62.13 -10.43
CA ALA A 800 66.62 -61.07 -11.33
C ALA A 800 65.90 -59.96 -10.56
N VAL A 801 65.10 -60.33 -9.55
CA VAL A 801 64.44 -59.37 -8.65
C VAL A 801 65.46 -58.65 -7.76
N ALA A 802 66.45 -59.35 -7.22
CA ALA A 802 67.54 -58.73 -6.45
C ALA A 802 68.35 -57.73 -7.30
N SER A 803 68.64 -58.08 -8.55
CA SER A 803 69.30 -57.19 -9.52
C SER A 803 68.47 -55.93 -9.80
N PHE A 804 67.14 -56.07 -9.94
CA PHE A 804 66.23 -54.93 -10.10
C PHE A 804 66.19 -54.04 -8.86
N LYS A 805 66.08 -54.62 -7.65
CA LYS A 805 66.15 -53.87 -6.37
C LYS A 805 67.44 -53.08 -6.22
N ALA A 806 68.57 -53.65 -6.67
CA ALA A 806 69.86 -52.97 -6.61
C ALA A 806 69.98 -51.79 -7.59
N SER A 807 69.35 -51.88 -8.77
CA SER A 807 69.34 -50.79 -9.76
C SER A 807 68.28 -49.73 -9.49
N HIS A 808 67.25 -50.02 -8.69
CA HIS A 808 66.14 -49.12 -8.35
C HIS A 808 65.93 -49.09 -6.82
N PRO A 809 66.85 -48.48 -6.04
CA PRO A 809 66.81 -48.51 -4.58
C PRO A 809 65.59 -47.78 -3.98
N ASP A 810 65.05 -46.80 -4.70
CA ASP A 810 63.89 -46.01 -4.27
C ASP A 810 62.54 -46.66 -4.63
N CYS A 811 62.56 -47.85 -5.26
CA CYS A 811 61.36 -48.59 -5.64
C CYS A 811 60.99 -49.64 -4.57
N GLU A 812 59.78 -49.56 -4.01
CA GLU A 812 59.23 -50.58 -3.13
C GLU A 812 58.86 -51.84 -3.94
N VAL A 813 59.67 -52.89 -3.83
CA VAL A 813 59.44 -54.15 -4.56
C VAL A 813 58.90 -55.25 -3.64
N ARG A 814 57.64 -55.65 -3.86
CA ARG A 814 56.96 -56.76 -3.17
C ARG A 814 57.10 -58.05 -3.97
N PHE A 815 57.90 -58.97 -3.44
CA PHE A 815 58.20 -60.27 -4.05
C PHE A 815 58.35 -61.33 -2.95
N TYR A 816 57.54 -62.38 -3.01
CA TYR A 816 57.58 -63.56 -2.14
C TYR A 816 57.09 -64.80 -2.88
#